data_AF-A0A423VRG5-F1
#
_entry.id   AF-A0A423VRG5-F1
#
_cell.length_a   1.000
_cell.length_b   1.000
_cell.length_c   1.000
_cell.angle_alpha   90.00
_cell.angle_beta   90.00
_cell.angle_gamma   90.00
#
_symmetry.space_group_name_H-M   'P 1'
#
loop_
_entity.id
_entity.type
_entity.pdbx_description
1 polymer ?
#
loop_
_entity_poly.entity_id
_entity_poly.type
_entity_poly.pdbx_seq_one_letter_code
_entity_poly.pdbx_strand_id
1 'polypeptide(L)'
;MGRPTPPADYCKKLLPVAIDEIASKEPDRPWVSLPHDDWDLAQGFEDVSFAALANAINKVAYAIEAAFGRSSTFETFAYLGVPDVRYYIVQGAAIKTGYKVLLSSPLNSTNVQVSVMEKTDCVAILSALGVLVEDILGVRPVKHALIAELDDLLDLGERVPSYPFNKTWEDGKLDPYMIIHSRHRALATSDIADYLKYANVTKAAMTPWMMESLAREPDAQRYIEPFDTVLFGGAILSSFASSIWAKYAHIQNGWGCTEAMSPGLLKADREDHAYVYFDTVHTGIEFRESPVEIFEEGIRVPVYEIVLTMSEETAPYASWHVRQGITPENTKGPYPEFRPGDLWTPHPDPAKASYVFKFVGRTDDTFTLSSASNIHPGPIERAISAHPKASGVMIVGNQRRQALALIEVADGVEPSGGAADEIWESVIKNANDNMPAHATITRTHVLMVAPGCLVRTPVGKVNPTNRWLDFTATHVNQSLEVHFSGLLLPWHRHFLYLLEHAMKADCGYPQHLGIPYWDYPLYPSLADSPMFDGSHTSLGSNGSATDLCIERGPFSNTTITFGPFPPASFGMVQPDNWTKSNPHCMQRNLNDDSLQVFNNQSNIDALLASPDITTVLRWFNSKALLFGFTEKGIHGGGHFSIGGTTGDFFASAQDPSFYLHHSMVDRLWALWQDGHPDLRYTYNGTGTIFNPPGVTPEVDNSTVMTFGTVGDPITVSEIADVMSGAPYCYVYL
;
A
#
# COMPACT_ATOMS: atom_id res chain seq x y z
N MET A 1 -3.73 12.31 -42.48
CA MET A 1 -2.26 12.19 -42.30
C MET A 1 -1.95 10.73 -42.02
N GLY A 2 -0.84 10.19 -42.53
CA GLY A 2 -0.53 8.76 -42.37
C GLY A 2 -0.25 8.37 -40.92
N ARG A 3 -0.54 7.11 -40.56
CA ARG A 3 -0.21 6.53 -39.25
C ARG A 3 1.29 6.76 -38.95
N PRO A 4 1.67 7.27 -37.77
CA PRO A 4 3.07 7.34 -37.37
C PRO A 4 3.69 5.95 -37.43
N THR A 5 4.74 5.78 -38.22
CA THR A 5 5.53 4.55 -38.25
C THR A 5 6.74 4.75 -37.34
N PRO A 6 7.06 3.78 -36.47
CA PRO A 6 8.25 3.87 -35.66
C PRO A 6 9.51 3.92 -36.55
N PRO A 7 10.59 4.60 -36.13
CA PRO A 7 11.86 4.59 -36.86
C PRO A 7 12.37 3.16 -37.06
N ALA A 8 12.87 2.84 -38.25
CA ALA A 8 13.29 1.48 -38.63
C ALA A 8 14.48 0.91 -37.82
N ASP A 9 15.22 1.74 -37.09
CA ASP A 9 16.43 1.37 -36.37
C ASP A 9 16.28 1.54 -34.85
N TYR A 10 15.55 0.62 -34.21
CA TYR A 10 15.67 0.47 -32.77
C TYR A 10 17.06 -0.11 -32.44
N CYS A 11 17.77 0.55 -31.53
CA CYS A 11 19.13 0.18 -31.18
C CYS A 11 19.19 -1.23 -30.58
N LYS A 12 19.66 -2.22 -31.34
CA LYS A 12 19.88 -3.60 -30.90
C LYS A 12 21.11 -3.71 -30.00
N LYS A 13 21.06 -3.11 -28.80
CA LYS A 13 22.14 -3.12 -27.81
C LYS A 13 21.61 -3.53 -26.45
N LEU A 14 22.37 -4.35 -25.74
CA LEU A 14 22.09 -4.67 -24.34
C LEU A 14 22.41 -3.45 -23.47
N LEU A 15 21.66 -3.28 -22.38
CA LEU A 15 21.76 -2.10 -21.51
C LEU A 15 23.21 -1.82 -21.02
N PRO A 16 23.99 -2.79 -20.49
CA PRO A 16 25.37 -2.52 -20.08
C PRO A 16 26.28 -2.09 -21.23
N VAL A 17 26.07 -2.63 -22.43
CA VAL A 17 26.86 -2.28 -23.63
C VAL A 17 26.59 -0.85 -24.05
N ALA A 18 25.33 -0.41 -24.00
CA ALA A 18 24.97 0.97 -24.31
C ALA A 18 25.58 1.95 -23.29
N ILE A 19 25.56 1.60 -22.00
CA ILE A 19 26.17 2.41 -20.93
C ILE A 19 27.69 2.52 -21.14
N ASP A 20 28.38 1.40 -21.34
CA ASP A 20 29.84 1.38 -21.55
C ASP A 20 30.23 2.16 -22.83
N GLU A 21 29.43 2.08 -23.89
CA GLU A 21 29.66 2.84 -25.12
C GLU A 21 29.50 4.35 -24.91
N ILE A 22 28.45 4.79 -24.20
CA ILE A 22 28.28 6.22 -23.88
C ILE A 22 29.41 6.68 -22.96
N ALA A 23 29.74 5.92 -21.92
CA ALA A 23 30.83 6.25 -20.99
C ALA A 23 32.21 6.35 -21.69
N SER A 24 32.42 5.58 -22.77
CA SER A 24 33.68 5.65 -23.55
C SER A 24 33.72 6.80 -24.56
N LYS A 25 32.57 7.17 -25.15
CA LYS A 25 32.49 8.22 -26.20
C LYS A 25 32.24 9.62 -25.62
N GLU A 26 31.42 9.68 -24.58
CA GLU A 26 30.93 10.89 -23.92
C GLU A 26 31.06 10.74 -22.38
N PRO A 27 32.29 10.58 -21.85
CA PRO A 27 32.51 10.23 -20.44
C PRO A 27 31.89 11.23 -19.46
N ASP A 28 31.93 12.52 -19.79
CA ASP A 28 31.45 13.61 -18.96
C ASP A 28 29.96 13.92 -19.16
N ARG A 29 29.27 13.17 -20.03
CA ARG A 29 27.83 13.35 -20.25
C ARG A 29 27.09 13.10 -18.94
N PRO A 30 26.25 14.04 -18.47
CA PRO A 30 25.42 13.81 -17.30
C PRO A 30 24.45 12.63 -17.53
N TRP A 31 24.40 11.74 -16.56
CA TRP A 31 23.43 10.65 -16.47
C TRP A 31 22.25 11.06 -15.57
N VAL A 32 22.56 11.57 -14.38
CA VAL A 32 21.59 12.01 -13.37
C VAL A 32 22.20 13.16 -12.57
N SER A 33 21.36 14.04 -12.02
CA SER A 33 21.78 15.09 -11.09
C SER A 33 21.23 14.79 -9.70
N LEU A 34 22.08 14.77 -8.69
CA LEU A 34 21.73 14.49 -7.30
C LEU A 34 21.75 15.78 -6.48
N PRO A 35 20.79 16.00 -5.55
CA PRO A 35 20.85 17.19 -4.69
C PRO A 35 22.08 17.14 -3.77
N HIS A 36 22.65 18.30 -3.47
CA HIS A 36 23.70 18.40 -2.44
C HIS A 36 23.18 18.11 -1.03
N ASP A 37 21.90 18.40 -0.78
CA ASP A 37 21.19 18.14 0.47
C ASP A 37 19.74 17.76 0.14
N ASP A 38 19.31 16.56 0.51
CA ASP A 38 17.96 16.05 0.29
C ASP A 38 16.88 16.87 1.03
N TRP A 39 17.26 17.64 2.05
CA TRP A 39 16.36 18.47 2.85
C TRP A 39 16.39 19.96 2.45
N ASP A 40 17.37 20.37 1.64
CA ASP A 40 17.52 21.74 1.17
C ASP A 40 18.03 21.79 -0.28
N LEU A 41 17.08 21.58 -1.21
CA LEU A 41 17.33 21.63 -2.65
C LEU A 41 17.83 23.00 -3.15
N ALA A 42 17.74 24.07 -2.34
CA ALA A 42 18.27 25.38 -2.69
C ALA A 42 19.80 25.39 -2.78
N GLN A 43 20.47 24.40 -2.17
CA GLN A 43 21.92 24.24 -2.25
C GLN A 43 22.39 23.80 -3.64
N GLY A 44 21.48 23.32 -4.50
CA GLY A 44 21.76 22.93 -5.88
C GLY A 44 21.97 21.42 -6.04
N PHE A 45 22.44 21.04 -7.24
CA PHE A 45 22.59 19.66 -7.67
C PHE A 45 23.99 19.40 -8.23
N GLU A 46 24.46 18.17 -8.07
CA GLU A 46 25.69 17.64 -8.65
C GLU A 46 25.38 16.64 -9.76
N ASP A 47 25.98 16.86 -10.94
CA ASP A 47 25.85 15.95 -12.07
C ASP A 47 26.75 14.72 -11.91
N VAL A 48 26.13 13.54 -11.95
CA VAL A 48 26.80 12.25 -12.03
C VAL A 48 26.92 11.86 -13.50
N SER A 49 28.15 11.62 -13.96
CA SER A 49 28.44 11.33 -15.37
C SER A 49 28.24 9.86 -15.75
N PHE A 50 28.12 9.57 -17.04
CA PHE A 50 28.13 8.18 -17.53
C PHE A 50 29.43 7.44 -17.21
N ALA A 51 30.57 8.14 -17.12
CA ALA A 51 31.81 7.53 -16.65
C ALA A 51 31.73 7.07 -15.19
N ALA A 52 31.10 7.88 -14.31
CA ALA A 52 30.87 7.52 -12.92
C ALA A 52 29.91 6.31 -12.80
N LEU A 53 28.80 6.33 -13.54
CA LEU A 53 27.87 5.20 -13.62
C LEU A 53 28.56 3.90 -14.05
N ALA A 54 29.32 3.93 -15.16
CA ALA A 54 30.01 2.75 -15.66
C ALA A 54 31.05 2.21 -14.67
N ASN A 55 31.81 3.11 -14.01
CA ASN A 55 32.77 2.73 -12.96
C ASN A 55 32.06 2.10 -11.76
N ALA A 56 30.96 2.69 -11.29
CA ALA A 56 30.15 2.17 -10.19
C ALA A 56 29.58 0.77 -10.51
N ILE A 57 29.05 0.58 -11.72
CA ILE A 57 28.59 -0.74 -12.19
C ILE A 57 29.73 -1.76 -12.13
N ASN A 58 30.93 -1.39 -12.57
CA ASN A 58 32.09 -2.29 -12.53
C ASN A 58 32.52 -2.61 -11.09
N LYS A 59 32.55 -1.61 -10.19
CA LYS A 59 32.82 -1.81 -8.75
C LYS A 59 31.86 -2.82 -8.14
N VAL A 60 30.56 -2.63 -8.36
CA VAL A 60 29.52 -3.53 -7.84
C VAL A 60 29.58 -4.91 -8.51
N ALA A 61 29.91 -5.00 -9.79
CA ALA A 61 30.06 -6.29 -10.48
C ALA A 61 31.20 -7.13 -9.89
N TYR A 62 32.36 -6.51 -9.61
CA TYR A 62 33.46 -7.19 -8.91
C TYR A 62 33.09 -7.58 -7.47
N ALA A 63 32.34 -6.74 -6.76
CA ALA A 63 31.87 -7.04 -5.41
C ALA A 63 30.90 -8.24 -5.40
N ILE A 64 29.96 -8.30 -6.36
CA ILE A 64 29.06 -9.44 -6.54
C ILE A 64 29.83 -10.70 -6.88
N GLU A 65 30.79 -10.63 -7.82
CA GLU A 65 31.61 -11.80 -8.18
C GLU A 65 32.43 -12.31 -6.97
N ALA A 66 32.99 -11.41 -6.17
CA ALA A 66 33.73 -11.77 -4.97
C ALA A 66 32.85 -12.41 -3.88
N ALA A 67 31.63 -11.90 -3.68
CA ALA A 67 30.73 -12.35 -2.63
C ALA A 67 29.93 -13.61 -3.02
N PHE A 68 29.35 -13.62 -4.22
CA PHE A 68 28.38 -14.62 -4.64
C PHE A 68 28.91 -15.56 -5.73
N GLY A 69 29.93 -15.11 -6.48
CA GLY A 69 30.41 -15.76 -7.70
C GLY A 69 29.77 -15.15 -8.95
N ARG A 70 29.96 -15.79 -10.10
CA ARG A 70 29.21 -15.49 -11.33
C ARG A 70 28.10 -16.51 -11.51
N SER A 71 26.94 -16.07 -12.00
CA SER A 71 25.85 -16.98 -12.37
C SER A 71 25.86 -17.27 -13.87
N SER A 72 25.54 -18.51 -14.22
CA SER A 72 25.28 -18.94 -15.61
C SER A 72 23.82 -19.29 -15.85
N THR A 73 22.98 -19.17 -14.82
CA THR A 73 21.57 -19.61 -14.82
C THR A 73 20.60 -18.51 -14.41
N PHE A 74 21.07 -17.26 -14.25
CA PHE A 74 20.25 -16.12 -13.82
C PHE A 74 19.53 -16.39 -12.51
N GLU A 75 20.26 -16.93 -11.54
CA GLU A 75 19.79 -17.00 -10.15
C GLU A 75 19.40 -15.59 -9.66
N THR A 76 18.49 -15.52 -8.70
CA THR A 76 18.04 -14.24 -8.15
C THR A 76 18.87 -13.87 -6.93
N PHE A 77 19.32 -12.62 -6.86
CA PHE A 77 19.70 -12.02 -5.57
C PHE A 77 18.83 -10.81 -5.28
N ALA A 78 18.53 -10.56 -4.01
CA ALA A 78 17.77 -9.39 -3.58
C ALA A 78 18.72 -8.22 -3.33
N TYR A 79 18.31 -7.03 -3.76
CA TYR A 79 18.90 -5.78 -3.28
C TYR A 79 17.97 -5.13 -2.28
N LEU A 80 18.47 -4.84 -1.07
CA LEU A 80 17.78 -4.16 0.00
C LEU A 80 18.50 -2.86 0.34
N GLY A 81 17.95 -1.72 -0.07
CA GLY A 81 18.56 -0.41 0.14
C GLY A 81 17.58 0.74 -0.04
N VAL A 82 18.07 1.95 0.20
CA VAL A 82 17.32 3.19 -0.04
C VAL A 82 16.95 3.29 -1.53
N PRO A 83 15.74 3.76 -1.89
CA PRO A 83 15.32 3.89 -3.29
C PRO A 83 16.02 5.06 -3.99
N ASP A 84 17.26 4.84 -4.38
CA ASP A 84 18.10 5.82 -5.08
C ASP A 84 18.75 5.21 -6.35
N VAL A 85 19.72 5.94 -6.91
CA VAL A 85 20.43 5.57 -8.14
C VAL A 85 21.19 4.23 -8.07
N ARG A 86 21.43 3.68 -6.86
CA ARG A 86 22.03 2.34 -6.68
C ARG A 86 21.18 1.24 -7.30
N TYR A 87 19.86 1.44 -7.44
CA TYR A 87 18.99 0.48 -8.12
C TYR A 87 19.45 0.21 -9.56
N TYR A 88 19.85 1.25 -10.29
CA TYR A 88 20.35 1.14 -11.66
C TYR A 88 21.78 0.58 -11.71
N ILE A 89 22.62 0.95 -10.75
CA ILE A 89 23.99 0.45 -10.63
C ILE A 89 23.98 -1.06 -10.38
N VAL A 90 23.20 -1.52 -9.40
CA VAL A 90 23.06 -2.94 -9.05
C VAL A 90 22.42 -3.72 -10.19
N GLN A 91 21.43 -3.16 -10.87
CA GLN A 91 20.84 -3.79 -12.06
C GLN A 91 21.90 -4.01 -13.16
N GLY A 92 22.70 -2.99 -13.49
CA GLY A 92 23.78 -3.13 -14.47
C GLY A 92 24.81 -4.19 -14.07
N ALA A 93 25.18 -4.21 -12.79
CA ALA A 93 26.12 -5.18 -12.24
C ALA A 93 25.56 -6.62 -12.23
N ALA A 94 24.28 -6.81 -11.90
CA ALA A 94 23.59 -8.09 -11.96
C ALA A 94 23.64 -8.67 -13.39
N ILE A 95 23.33 -7.86 -14.39
CA ILE A 95 23.42 -8.26 -15.81
C ILE A 95 24.85 -8.69 -16.16
N LYS A 96 25.87 -7.88 -15.81
CA LYS A 96 27.27 -8.19 -16.12
C LYS A 96 27.76 -9.49 -15.45
N THR A 97 27.23 -9.80 -14.27
CA THR A 97 27.58 -10.99 -13.46
C THR A 97 26.72 -12.22 -13.75
N GLY A 98 25.70 -12.09 -14.60
CA GLY A 98 24.83 -13.17 -15.03
C GLY A 98 23.68 -13.49 -14.09
N TYR A 99 23.38 -12.59 -13.14
CA TYR A 99 22.24 -12.68 -12.22
C TYR A 99 21.07 -11.84 -12.70
N LYS A 100 19.89 -12.07 -12.11
CA LYS A 100 18.78 -11.11 -12.09
C LYS A 100 18.61 -10.56 -10.67
N VAL A 101 18.31 -9.27 -10.55
CA VAL A 101 18.12 -8.64 -9.24
C VAL A 101 16.64 -8.54 -8.86
N LEU A 102 16.30 -8.91 -7.64
CA LEU A 102 15.03 -8.57 -7.00
C LEU A 102 15.20 -7.25 -6.25
N LEU A 103 14.52 -6.19 -6.73
CA LEU A 103 14.46 -4.91 -6.03
C LEU A 103 13.30 -4.97 -5.02
N SER A 104 13.65 -5.14 -3.74
CA SER A 104 12.67 -5.20 -2.65
C SER A 104 12.85 -4.04 -1.69
N SER A 105 11.75 -3.43 -1.26
CA SER A 105 11.79 -2.36 -0.28
C SER A 105 12.20 -2.88 1.10
N PRO A 106 13.14 -2.22 1.80
CA PRO A 106 13.47 -2.57 3.18
C PRO A 106 12.30 -2.32 4.16
N LEU A 107 11.25 -1.61 3.74
CA LEU A 107 10.03 -1.40 4.53
C LEU A 107 9.10 -2.62 4.58
N ASN A 108 9.38 -3.67 3.80
CA ASN A 108 8.61 -4.91 3.88
C ASN A 108 9.00 -5.68 5.16
N SER A 109 7.99 -6.25 5.85
CA SER A 109 8.23 -7.13 6.99
C SER A 109 9.03 -8.37 6.59
N THR A 110 9.70 -9.00 7.55
CA THR A 110 10.49 -10.23 7.37
C THR A 110 9.69 -11.32 6.63
N ASN A 111 8.43 -11.54 7.00
CA ASN A 111 7.57 -12.54 6.33
C ASN A 111 7.32 -12.20 4.86
N VAL A 112 7.10 -10.92 4.53
CA VAL A 112 6.92 -10.50 3.14
C VAL A 112 8.22 -10.68 2.36
N GLN A 113 9.36 -10.30 2.93
CA GLN A 113 10.68 -10.51 2.31
C GLN A 113 10.92 -11.99 2.01
N VAL A 114 10.76 -12.86 3.01
CA VAL A 114 10.93 -14.31 2.87
C VAL A 114 9.99 -14.88 1.81
N SER A 115 8.71 -14.50 1.83
CA SER A 115 7.73 -14.98 0.85
C SER A 115 8.07 -14.57 -0.59
N VAL A 116 8.51 -13.32 -0.80
CA VAL A 116 8.92 -12.86 -2.13
C VAL A 116 10.22 -13.54 -2.56
N MET A 117 11.18 -13.70 -1.65
CA MET A 117 12.44 -14.42 -1.90
C MET A 117 12.20 -15.89 -2.27
N GLU A 118 11.24 -16.56 -1.64
CA GLU A 118 10.83 -17.94 -1.99
C GLU A 118 10.23 -18.01 -3.39
N LYS A 119 9.27 -17.13 -3.70
CA LYS A 119 8.60 -17.09 -5.01
C LYS A 119 9.51 -16.71 -6.17
N THR A 120 10.68 -16.15 -5.87
CA THR A 120 11.64 -15.66 -6.87
C THR A 120 12.93 -16.47 -6.90
N ASP A 121 13.00 -17.58 -6.16
CA ASP A 121 14.20 -18.41 -6.03
C ASP A 121 15.44 -17.58 -5.66
N CYS A 122 15.29 -16.66 -4.70
CA CYS A 122 16.36 -15.79 -4.25
C CYS A 122 17.39 -16.55 -3.40
N VAL A 123 18.66 -16.46 -3.81
CA VAL A 123 19.81 -17.22 -3.25
C VAL A 123 20.84 -16.36 -2.53
N ALA A 124 20.74 -15.04 -2.64
CA ALA A 124 21.65 -14.09 -1.98
C ALA A 124 20.97 -12.74 -1.70
N ILE A 125 21.52 -11.99 -0.75
CA ILE A 125 21.11 -10.62 -0.41
C ILE A 125 22.33 -9.70 -0.54
N LEU A 126 22.19 -8.63 -1.31
CA LEU A 126 23.07 -7.47 -1.30
C LEU A 126 22.32 -6.34 -0.56
N SER A 127 22.86 -5.81 0.54
CA SER A 127 22.19 -4.74 1.29
C SER A 127 23.04 -3.49 1.42
N ALA A 128 22.39 -2.33 1.50
CA ALA A 128 23.03 -1.10 1.95
C ALA A 128 23.37 -1.18 3.45
N LEU A 129 24.33 -0.38 3.90
CA LEU A 129 24.65 -0.26 5.31
C LEU A 129 23.42 0.25 6.09
N GLY A 130 23.22 -0.28 7.30
CA GLY A 130 22.10 0.12 8.17
C GLY A 130 20.76 -0.53 7.84
N VAL A 131 20.66 -1.33 6.76
CA VAL A 131 19.47 -2.15 6.50
C VAL A 131 19.55 -3.43 7.35
N LEU A 132 18.57 -3.61 8.23
CA LEU A 132 18.44 -4.81 9.06
C LEU A 132 18.06 -6.01 8.18
N VAL A 133 18.94 -7.00 8.12
CA VAL A 133 18.74 -8.24 7.33
C VAL A 133 18.84 -9.49 8.19
N GLU A 134 19.24 -9.35 9.45
CA GLU A 134 19.49 -10.42 10.41
C GLU A 134 18.25 -11.28 10.62
N ASP A 135 17.08 -10.65 10.74
CA ASP A 135 15.80 -11.36 10.88
C ASP A 135 15.46 -12.17 9.63
N ILE A 136 15.74 -11.63 8.45
CA ILE A 136 15.54 -12.32 7.17
C ILE A 136 16.48 -13.51 7.06
N LEU A 137 17.77 -13.32 7.38
CA LEU A 137 18.79 -14.36 7.34
C LEU A 137 18.57 -15.44 8.41
N GLY A 138 17.98 -15.09 9.55
CA GLY A 138 17.59 -16.03 10.60
C GLY A 138 16.49 -17.00 10.16
N VAL A 139 15.53 -16.52 9.36
CA VAL A 139 14.45 -17.37 8.80
C VAL A 139 14.89 -18.08 7.52
N ARG A 140 15.59 -17.37 6.62
CA ARG A 140 16.06 -17.89 5.33
C ARG A 140 17.56 -17.61 5.16
N PRO A 141 18.43 -18.51 5.65
CA PRO A 141 19.87 -18.37 5.49
C PRO A 141 20.28 -18.38 4.02
N VAL A 142 20.82 -17.26 3.54
CA VAL A 142 21.37 -17.09 2.19
C VAL A 142 22.70 -16.34 2.26
N LYS A 143 23.47 -16.31 1.16
CA LYS A 143 24.68 -15.49 1.10
C LYS A 143 24.30 -14.02 1.29
N HIS A 144 25.12 -13.27 2.01
CA HIS A 144 24.92 -11.86 2.26
C HIS A 144 26.20 -11.07 2.02
N ALA A 145 26.06 -9.88 1.44
CA ALA A 145 27.13 -8.91 1.32
C ALA A 145 26.59 -7.48 1.43
N LEU A 146 27.45 -6.56 1.85
CA LEU A 146 27.17 -5.14 1.85
C LEU A 146 27.61 -4.51 0.51
N ILE A 147 26.78 -3.62 -0.01
CA ILE A 147 27.21 -2.69 -1.07
C ILE A 147 27.96 -1.52 -0.43
N ALA A 148 28.94 -0.96 -1.15
CA ALA A 148 29.60 0.28 -0.73
C ALA A 148 28.61 1.46 -0.73
N GLU A 149 28.96 2.52 0.00
CA GLU A 149 28.18 3.75 0.02
C GLU A 149 28.16 4.43 -1.35
N LEU A 150 27.13 5.24 -1.60
CA LEU A 150 26.91 5.82 -2.92
C LEU A 150 28.08 6.74 -3.35
N ASP A 151 28.59 7.56 -2.45
CA ASP A 151 29.71 8.47 -2.72
C ASP A 151 30.96 7.69 -3.16
N ASP A 152 31.29 6.60 -2.46
CA ASP A 152 32.41 5.72 -2.80
C ASP A 152 32.21 5.03 -4.16
N LEU A 153 30.97 4.64 -4.49
CA LEU A 153 30.66 4.04 -5.78
C LEU A 153 30.86 5.03 -6.93
N LEU A 154 30.42 6.28 -6.74
CA LEU A 154 30.46 7.34 -7.75
C LEU A 154 31.83 8.00 -7.88
N ASP A 155 32.72 7.87 -6.89
CA ASP A 155 34.06 8.45 -6.95
C ASP A 155 34.90 7.91 -8.12
N LEU A 156 35.35 8.85 -8.96
CA LEU A 156 36.21 8.62 -10.11
C LEU A 156 37.71 8.70 -9.78
N GLY A 157 38.09 9.06 -8.54
CA GLY A 157 39.44 8.92 -8.00
C GLY A 157 39.84 7.45 -7.89
N GLU A 158 38.88 6.57 -7.59
CA GLU A 158 39.07 5.12 -7.46
C GLU A 158 38.49 4.36 -8.67
N ARG A 159 39.16 4.44 -9.83
CA ARG A 159 38.73 3.67 -11.01
C ARG A 159 39.11 2.21 -10.91
N VAL A 160 38.17 1.34 -11.25
CA VAL A 160 38.42 -0.11 -11.42
C VAL A 160 38.50 -0.48 -12.90
N PRO A 161 39.17 -1.60 -13.26
CA PRO A 161 39.15 -2.11 -14.62
C PRO A 161 37.72 -2.33 -15.14
N SER A 162 37.51 -2.28 -16.45
CA SER A 162 36.20 -2.61 -17.02
C SER A 162 35.85 -4.07 -16.75
N TYR A 163 34.66 -4.31 -16.21
CA TYR A 163 34.19 -5.67 -15.98
C TYR A 163 33.86 -6.34 -17.34
N PRO A 164 34.39 -7.53 -17.65
CA PRO A 164 34.19 -8.15 -18.96
C PRO A 164 32.73 -8.53 -19.24
N PHE A 165 32.15 -7.96 -20.30
CA PHE A 165 30.81 -8.29 -20.78
C PHE A 165 30.75 -8.26 -22.32
N ASN A 166 30.84 -9.44 -22.93
CA ASN A 166 30.95 -9.60 -24.39
C ASN A 166 29.69 -10.20 -25.03
N LYS A 167 28.57 -10.22 -24.31
CA LYS A 167 27.33 -10.84 -24.78
C LYS A 167 26.74 -10.00 -25.92
N THR A 168 26.39 -10.63 -27.04
CA THR A 168 25.77 -9.92 -28.16
C THR A 168 24.28 -9.71 -27.91
N TRP A 169 23.64 -8.82 -28.69
CA TRP A 169 22.19 -8.65 -28.65
C TRP A 169 21.46 -9.97 -28.84
N GLU A 170 21.84 -10.77 -29.84
CA GLU A 170 21.16 -12.03 -30.13
C GLU A 170 21.30 -13.04 -28.98
N ASP A 171 22.42 -13.03 -28.28
CA ASP A 171 22.64 -13.92 -27.13
C ASP A 171 21.81 -13.50 -25.91
N GLY A 172 21.58 -12.19 -25.70
CA GLY A 172 21.10 -11.63 -24.43
C GLY A 172 19.73 -10.96 -24.45
N LYS A 173 19.09 -10.82 -25.62
CA LYS A 173 17.79 -10.11 -25.77
C LYS A 173 16.64 -10.71 -24.96
N LEU A 174 16.75 -11.96 -24.51
CA LEU A 174 15.75 -12.66 -23.70
C LEU A 174 16.21 -12.91 -22.25
N ASP A 175 17.37 -12.39 -21.85
CA ASP A 175 17.88 -12.59 -20.50
C ASP A 175 16.98 -11.90 -19.47
N PRO A 176 16.57 -12.60 -18.39
CA PRO A 176 15.91 -11.95 -17.28
C PRO A 176 16.93 -11.09 -16.53
N TYR A 177 16.60 -9.82 -16.27
CA TYR A 177 17.53 -8.89 -15.63
C TYR A 177 17.02 -8.32 -14.30
N MET A 178 15.70 -8.31 -14.06
CA MET A 178 15.12 -7.68 -12.87
C MET A 178 13.76 -8.27 -12.50
N ILE A 179 13.47 -8.26 -11.19
CA ILE A 179 12.15 -8.48 -10.59
C ILE A 179 11.84 -7.25 -9.74
N ILE A 180 10.70 -6.59 -9.98
CA ILE A 180 10.28 -5.39 -9.24
C ILE A 180 9.25 -5.78 -8.18
N HIS A 181 9.54 -5.48 -6.92
CA HIS A 181 8.59 -5.52 -5.81
C HIS A 181 8.78 -4.27 -4.93
N SER A 182 8.38 -3.12 -5.45
CA SER A 182 8.59 -1.81 -4.82
C SER A 182 7.37 -1.34 -4.02
N ARG A 183 7.57 -1.08 -2.73
CA ARG A 183 6.70 -0.23 -1.90
C ARG A 183 7.57 0.86 -1.29
N HIS A 184 7.49 2.07 -1.83
CA HIS A 184 8.27 3.21 -1.36
C HIS A 184 7.36 4.35 -0.94
N ARG A 185 7.92 5.26 -0.13
CA ARG A 185 7.25 6.45 0.39
C ARG A 185 6.61 7.24 -0.76
N ALA A 186 5.38 7.71 -0.54
CA ALA A 186 4.76 8.69 -1.42
C ALA A 186 5.41 10.06 -1.17
N LEU A 187 5.82 10.75 -2.23
CA LEU A 187 6.26 12.15 -2.14
C LEU A 187 5.11 13.02 -1.63
N ALA A 188 5.42 14.10 -0.91
CA ALA A 188 4.46 15.15 -0.61
C ALA A 188 4.42 16.18 -1.76
N THR A 189 3.34 16.95 -1.84
CA THR A 189 3.21 18.04 -2.83
C THR A 189 4.31 19.10 -2.67
N SER A 190 4.72 19.38 -1.43
CA SER A 190 5.84 20.29 -1.13
C SER A 190 7.14 19.80 -1.76
N ASP A 191 7.41 18.50 -1.67
CA ASP A 191 8.63 17.89 -2.22
C ASP A 191 8.66 18.10 -3.73
N ILE A 192 7.54 17.82 -4.41
CA ILE A 192 7.40 18.02 -5.85
C ILE A 192 7.65 19.49 -6.20
N ALA A 193 7.01 20.43 -5.50
CA ALA A 193 7.15 21.86 -5.75
C ALA A 193 8.60 22.35 -5.60
N ASP A 194 9.34 21.85 -4.61
CA ASP A 194 10.75 22.20 -4.43
C ASP A 194 11.63 21.64 -5.55
N TYR A 195 11.42 20.39 -5.97
CA TYR A 195 12.10 19.84 -7.15
C TYR A 195 11.82 20.66 -8.41
N LEU A 196 10.57 21.09 -8.63
CA LEU A 196 10.23 21.95 -9.78
C LEU A 196 10.92 23.31 -9.72
N LYS A 197 11.08 23.86 -8.51
CA LYS A 197 11.69 25.17 -8.31
C LYS A 197 13.20 25.17 -8.54
N TYR A 198 13.89 24.12 -8.10
CA TYR A 198 15.36 24.11 -8.08
C TYR A 198 15.99 23.26 -9.18
N ALA A 199 15.33 22.22 -9.71
CA ALA A 199 15.93 21.29 -10.67
C ALA A 199 15.73 21.65 -12.16
N ASN A 200 15.11 22.80 -12.48
CA ASN A 200 14.86 23.30 -13.85
C ASN A 200 14.33 22.23 -14.84
N VAL A 201 13.28 21.52 -14.42
CA VAL A 201 12.73 20.37 -15.14
C VAL A 201 11.80 20.82 -16.27
N THR A 202 12.04 20.37 -17.50
CA THR A 202 11.14 20.65 -18.65
C THR A 202 10.33 19.44 -19.12
N LYS A 203 10.63 18.24 -18.61
CA LYS A 203 9.87 17.01 -18.90
C LYS A 203 9.74 16.16 -17.66
N ALA A 204 8.58 15.55 -17.47
CA ALA A 204 8.34 14.65 -16.33
C ALA A 204 7.51 13.42 -16.72
N ALA A 205 7.67 12.36 -15.93
CA ALA A 205 6.69 11.30 -15.80
C ALA A 205 6.01 11.45 -14.43
N MET A 206 4.69 11.59 -14.39
CA MET A 206 3.93 11.84 -13.16
C MET A 206 2.77 10.87 -13.00
N THR A 207 2.42 10.55 -11.76
CA THR A 207 1.14 9.90 -11.46
C THR A 207 0.02 10.94 -11.37
N PRO A 208 -1.23 10.60 -11.73
CA PRO A 208 -2.33 11.57 -11.75
C PRO A 208 -2.50 12.38 -10.47
N TRP A 209 -2.31 11.81 -9.27
CA TRP A 209 -2.46 12.58 -8.03
C TRP A 209 -1.46 13.74 -7.90
N MET A 210 -0.23 13.60 -8.40
CA MET A 210 0.76 14.67 -8.40
C MET A 210 0.26 15.84 -9.24
N MET A 211 -0.28 15.50 -10.42
CA MET A 211 -0.86 16.45 -11.34
C MET A 211 -2.14 17.10 -10.78
N GLU A 212 -3.00 16.33 -10.11
CA GLU A 212 -4.18 16.84 -9.40
C GLU A 212 -3.80 17.86 -8.34
N SER A 213 -2.80 17.52 -7.52
CA SER A 213 -2.37 18.40 -6.43
C SER A 213 -1.81 19.72 -6.95
N LEU A 214 -0.91 19.68 -7.94
CA LEU A 214 -0.38 20.89 -8.58
C LEU A 214 -1.45 21.71 -9.30
N ALA A 215 -2.46 21.08 -9.88
CA ALA A 215 -3.57 21.78 -10.55
C ALA A 215 -4.49 22.51 -9.57
N ARG A 216 -4.48 22.15 -8.28
CA ARG A 216 -5.28 22.77 -7.22
C ARG A 216 -4.56 23.90 -6.50
N GLU A 217 -3.27 24.08 -6.74
CA GLU A 217 -2.52 25.21 -6.20
C GLU A 217 -3.07 26.54 -6.73
N PRO A 218 -3.19 27.58 -5.89
CA PRO A 218 -3.69 28.90 -6.31
C PRO A 218 -2.91 29.51 -7.50
N ASP A 219 -1.62 29.17 -7.62
CA ASP A 219 -0.72 29.59 -8.71
C ASP A 219 -0.24 28.38 -9.55
N ALA A 220 -1.17 27.48 -9.90
CA ALA A 220 -0.87 26.27 -10.68
C ALA A 220 -0.07 26.54 -11.96
N GLN A 221 -0.30 27.68 -12.63
CA GLN A 221 0.43 28.06 -13.85
C GLN A 221 1.94 28.03 -13.62
N ARG A 222 2.42 28.63 -12.54
CA ARG A 222 3.85 28.74 -12.23
C ARG A 222 4.55 27.38 -12.16
N TYR A 223 3.85 26.35 -11.68
CA TYR A 223 4.40 25.00 -11.55
C TYR A 223 4.32 24.20 -12.85
N ILE A 224 3.37 24.52 -13.73
CA ILE A 224 3.08 23.73 -14.94
C ILE A 224 3.79 24.30 -16.17
N GLU A 225 3.85 25.62 -16.31
CA GLU A 225 4.41 26.33 -17.47
C GLU A 225 5.87 25.94 -17.83
N PRO A 226 6.75 25.57 -16.87
CA PRO A 226 8.11 25.09 -17.21
C PRO A 226 8.15 23.80 -18.04
N PHE A 227 7.07 23.02 -18.09
CA PHE A 227 7.05 21.73 -18.79
C PHE A 227 6.73 21.84 -20.27
N ASP A 228 7.63 21.32 -21.11
CA ASP A 228 7.37 21.06 -22.52
C ASP A 228 6.37 19.89 -22.68
N THR A 229 6.67 18.77 -22.01
CA THR A 229 5.88 17.54 -22.09
C THR A 229 5.82 16.81 -20.74
N VAL A 230 4.64 16.35 -20.33
CA VAL A 230 4.46 15.45 -19.19
C VAL A 230 3.79 14.16 -19.62
N LEU A 231 4.45 13.02 -19.38
CA LEU A 231 3.84 11.71 -19.48
C LEU A 231 3.13 11.39 -18.17
N PHE A 232 1.89 10.93 -18.21
CA PHE A 232 1.21 10.44 -17.00
C PHE A 232 0.56 9.09 -17.23
N GLY A 233 0.41 8.30 -16.17
CA GLY A 233 -0.17 6.97 -16.27
C GLY A 233 -0.33 6.28 -14.92
N GLY A 234 -0.83 5.05 -14.94
CA GLY A 234 -1.09 4.25 -13.73
C GLY A 234 -2.43 4.54 -13.03
N ALA A 235 -3.10 5.65 -13.38
CA ALA A 235 -4.48 5.95 -12.99
C ALA A 235 -5.10 6.94 -14.00
N ILE A 236 -6.37 7.33 -13.78
CA ILE A 236 -7.06 8.34 -14.59
C ILE A 236 -6.77 9.73 -14.02
N LEU A 237 -6.45 10.70 -14.88
CA LEU A 237 -6.39 12.12 -14.54
C LEU A 237 -7.77 12.77 -14.71
N SER A 238 -8.22 13.59 -13.75
CA SER A 238 -9.53 14.23 -13.85
C SER A 238 -9.59 15.23 -15.00
N SER A 239 -10.82 15.51 -15.46
CA SER A 239 -11.06 16.58 -16.43
C SER A 239 -10.68 17.95 -15.86
N PHE A 240 -10.85 18.17 -14.55
CA PHE A 240 -10.41 19.38 -13.86
C PHE A 240 -8.89 19.59 -14.05
N ALA A 241 -8.08 18.64 -13.58
CA ALA A 241 -6.63 18.77 -13.65
C ALA A 241 -6.13 18.78 -15.09
N SER A 242 -6.60 17.87 -15.94
CA SER A 242 -6.18 17.83 -17.36
C SER A 242 -6.48 19.15 -18.09
N SER A 243 -7.62 19.80 -17.82
CA SER A 243 -7.96 21.10 -18.43
C SER A 243 -7.03 22.23 -17.99
N ILE A 244 -6.48 22.18 -16.78
CA ILE A 244 -5.50 23.16 -16.28
C ILE A 244 -4.14 22.88 -16.89
N TRP A 245 -3.70 21.63 -16.86
CA TRP A 245 -2.41 21.21 -17.40
C TRP A 245 -2.28 21.46 -18.91
N ALA A 246 -3.30 21.11 -19.69
CA ALA A 246 -3.28 21.25 -21.16
C ALA A 246 -3.12 22.70 -21.65
N LYS A 247 -3.50 23.69 -20.82
CA LYS A 247 -3.30 25.13 -21.12
C LYS A 247 -1.82 25.49 -21.23
N TYR A 248 -0.98 24.89 -20.40
CA TYR A 248 0.40 25.33 -20.21
C TYR A 248 1.43 24.32 -20.72
N ALA A 249 1.14 23.02 -20.70
CA ALA A 249 2.07 21.96 -21.12
C ALA A 249 1.41 20.95 -22.10
N HIS A 250 2.23 20.20 -22.85
CA HIS A 250 1.75 19.03 -23.59
C HIS A 250 1.69 17.81 -22.66
N ILE A 251 0.49 17.37 -22.27
CA ILE A 251 0.33 16.18 -21.44
C ILE A 251 -0.04 14.97 -22.31
N GLN A 252 0.61 13.84 -22.06
CA GLN A 252 0.37 12.59 -22.79
C GLN A 252 -0.05 11.49 -21.81
N ASN A 253 -1.20 10.89 -22.09
CA ASN A 253 -1.69 9.73 -21.35
C ASN A 253 -0.93 8.47 -21.80
N GLY A 254 -0.30 7.80 -20.85
CA GLY A 254 0.44 6.57 -21.00
C GLY A 254 -0.31 5.39 -20.39
N TRP A 255 -0.24 4.24 -21.06
CA TRP A 255 -0.76 2.99 -20.53
C TRP A 255 0.34 1.96 -20.31
N GLY A 256 0.14 1.13 -19.28
CA GLY A 256 0.94 -0.03 -18.96
C GLY A 256 0.34 -0.76 -17.76
N CYS A 257 0.73 -2.03 -17.60
CA CYS A 257 0.40 -2.82 -16.43
C CYS A 257 1.65 -3.58 -15.97
N THR A 258 1.72 -3.97 -14.70
CA THR A 258 2.90 -4.68 -14.17
C THR A 258 3.15 -6.00 -14.89
N GLU A 259 2.09 -6.63 -15.39
CA GLU A 259 2.11 -7.91 -16.11
C GLU A 259 2.78 -7.81 -17.49
N ALA A 260 2.62 -6.67 -18.17
CA ALA A 260 3.09 -6.45 -19.54
C ALA A 260 4.03 -5.23 -19.67
N MET A 261 4.46 -4.63 -18.57
CA MET A 261 5.14 -3.33 -18.56
C MET A 261 4.34 -2.28 -19.36
N SER A 262 4.99 -1.27 -19.90
CA SER A 262 4.37 -0.35 -20.87
C SER A 262 4.68 -0.84 -22.29
N PRO A 263 3.67 -1.13 -23.13
CA PRO A 263 3.91 -1.42 -24.54
C PRO A 263 4.40 -0.18 -25.28
N GLY A 264 4.83 -0.34 -26.54
CA GLY A 264 5.13 0.79 -27.40
C GLY A 264 3.90 1.69 -27.59
N LEU A 265 4.02 2.95 -27.17
CA LEU A 265 3.01 3.98 -27.35
C LEU A 265 3.48 4.97 -28.42
N LEU A 266 2.54 5.47 -29.23
CA LEU A 266 2.83 6.52 -30.20
C LEU A 266 2.73 7.89 -29.52
N LYS A 267 3.35 8.91 -30.11
CA LYS A 267 3.22 10.29 -29.65
C LYS A 267 1.78 10.76 -29.87
N ALA A 268 1.14 11.28 -28.82
CA ALA A 268 -0.21 11.80 -28.89
C ALA A 268 -0.27 13.23 -29.46
N ASP A 269 -1.42 13.59 -30.03
CA ASP A 269 -1.75 14.98 -30.34
C ASP A 269 -2.09 15.74 -29.04
N ARG A 270 -1.77 17.04 -29.00
CA ARG A 270 -1.96 17.87 -27.80
C ARG A 270 -3.40 17.94 -27.30
N GLU A 271 -4.36 17.96 -28.22
CA GLU A 271 -5.79 18.07 -27.89
C GLU A 271 -6.37 16.74 -27.36
N ASP A 272 -5.70 15.61 -27.61
CA ASP A 272 -6.21 14.28 -27.27
C ASP A 272 -5.67 13.79 -25.93
N HIS A 273 -5.43 14.71 -24.97
CA HIS A 273 -4.78 14.41 -23.70
C HIS A 273 -5.48 13.33 -22.84
N ALA A 274 -6.77 13.06 -23.06
CA ALA A 274 -7.49 11.98 -22.40
C ALA A 274 -7.28 10.60 -23.05
N TYR A 275 -6.78 10.55 -24.28
CA TYR A 275 -6.62 9.34 -25.09
C TYR A 275 -5.19 8.83 -25.05
N VAL A 276 -5.06 7.51 -25.19
CA VAL A 276 -3.79 6.82 -25.34
C VAL A 276 -3.62 6.42 -26.81
N TYR A 277 -2.43 6.66 -27.35
CA TYR A 277 -2.05 6.32 -28.70
C TYR A 277 -1.25 5.01 -28.69
N PHE A 278 -1.83 3.93 -29.19
CA PHE A 278 -1.25 2.59 -29.18
C PHE A 278 -0.57 2.24 -30.49
N ASP A 279 0.56 1.54 -30.45
CA ASP A 279 1.10 0.90 -31.66
C ASP A 279 0.49 -0.49 -31.91
N THR A 280 -0.77 -0.50 -32.35
CA THR A 280 -1.54 -1.73 -32.65
C THR A 280 -0.97 -2.62 -33.77
N VAL A 281 0.14 -2.23 -34.43
CA VAL A 281 0.77 -3.02 -35.51
C VAL A 281 1.97 -3.77 -34.98
N HIS A 282 2.87 -3.09 -34.27
CA HIS A 282 4.15 -3.70 -33.89
C HIS A 282 4.13 -4.33 -32.48
N THR A 283 3.16 -3.99 -31.63
CA THR A 283 3.19 -4.42 -30.21
C THR A 283 2.18 -5.50 -29.85
N GLY A 284 1.53 -6.15 -30.83
CA GLY A 284 0.58 -7.24 -30.57
C GLY A 284 -0.62 -6.81 -29.73
N ILE A 285 -1.12 -5.58 -29.93
CA ILE A 285 -2.29 -5.07 -29.20
C ILE A 285 -3.51 -5.13 -30.10
N GLU A 286 -4.55 -5.80 -29.61
CA GLU A 286 -5.87 -5.84 -30.23
C GLU A 286 -6.92 -5.22 -29.31
N PHE A 287 -7.91 -4.57 -29.91
CA PHE A 287 -9.12 -4.11 -29.22
C PHE A 287 -10.30 -4.93 -29.73
N ARG A 288 -10.93 -5.69 -28.85
CA ARG A 288 -12.05 -6.59 -29.19
C ARG A 288 -13.32 -6.09 -28.54
N GLU A 289 -14.42 -6.09 -29.29
CA GLU A 289 -15.69 -5.56 -28.82
C GLU A 289 -16.16 -6.29 -27.55
N SER A 290 -16.61 -5.51 -26.57
CA SER A 290 -17.11 -6.00 -25.29
C SER A 290 -18.62 -5.75 -25.20
N PRO A 291 -19.41 -6.71 -24.66
CA PRO A 291 -20.84 -6.52 -24.48
C PRO A 291 -21.19 -5.56 -23.34
N VAL A 292 -20.20 -5.07 -22.59
CA VAL A 292 -20.39 -4.17 -21.46
C VAL A 292 -20.97 -2.83 -21.92
N GLU A 293 -21.97 -2.34 -21.20
CA GLU A 293 -22.61 -1.05 -21.49
C GLU A 293 -22.02 0.05 -20.60
N ILE A 294 -21.35 1.02 -21.21
CA ILE A 294 -20.82 2.21 -20.54
C ILE A 294 -21.41 3.46 -21.21
N PHE A 295 -21.72 4.45 -20.38
CA PHE A 295 -22.26 5.74 -20.79
C PHE A 295 -21.27 6.84 -20.40
N GLU A 296 -20.89 7.70 -21.33
CA GLU A 296 -20.08 8.89 -21.06
C GLU A 296 -20.83 10.13 -21.54
N GLU A 297 -20.88 11.16 -20.68
CA GLU A 297 -21.69 12.37 -20.92
C GLU A 297 -23.13 12.05 -21.36
N GLY A 298 -23.65 10.93 -20.85
CA GLY A 298 -24.99 10.44 -21.12
C GLY A 298 -25.18 9.73 -22.47
N ILE A 299 -24.12 9.49 -23.24
CA ILE A 299 -24.18 8.77 -24.51
C ILE A 299 -23.58 7.38 -24.31
N ARG A 300 -24.29 6.34 -24.77
CA ARG A 300 -23.72 4.99 -24.84
C ARG A 300 -22.53 5.00 -25.80
N VAL A 301 -21.36 4.65 -25.29
CA VAL A 301 -20.14 4.57 -26.10
C VAL A 301 -19.86 3.12 -26.52
N PRO A 302 -19.23 2.89 -27.68
CA PRO A 302 -18.74 1.56 -28.03
C PRO A 302 -17.60 1.17 -27.09
N VAL A 303 -17.62 -0.06 -26.59
CA VAL A 303 -16.67 -0.57 -25.58
C VAL A 303 -15.88 -1.72 -26.15
N TYR A 304 -14.57 -1.69 -25.94
CA TYR A 304 -13.62 -2.71 -26.35
C TYR A 304 -12.76 -3.13 -25.18
N GLU A 305 -12.47 -4.43 -25.06
CA GLU A 305 -11.43 -4.94 -24.17
C GLU A 305 -10.08 -4.94 -24.91
N ILE A 306 -9.03 -4.48 -24.24
CA ILE A 306 -7.67 -4.62 -24.75
C ILE A 306 -7.18 -6.06 -24.56
N VAL A 307 -6.59 -6.64 -25.60
CA VAL A 307 -6.05 -8.00 -25.60
C VAL A 307 -4.62 -7.95 -26.10
N LEU A 308 -3.69 -8.51 -25.31
CA LEU A 308 -2.29 -8.65 -25.71
C LEU A 308 -2.10 -10.00 -26.38
N THR A 309 -1.77 -9.97 -27.68
CA THR A 309 -1.49 -11.12 -28.53
C THR A 309 -0.01 -11.16 -28.90
N MET A 310 0.44 -12.31 -29.41
CA MET A 310 1.82 -12.47 -29.87
C MET A 310 1.84 -13.16 -31.23
N SER A 311 2.75 -12.69 -32.09
CA SER A 311 3.20 -13.35 -33.31
C SER A 311 4.73 -13.41 -33.30
N GLU A 312 5.35 -14.07 -34.29
CA GLU A 312 6.81 -14.04 -34.43
C GLU A 312 7.35 -12.60 -34.61
N GLU A 313 6.58 -11.73 -35.26
CA GLU A 313 6.95 -10.33 -35.50
C GLU A 313 6.80 -9.46 -34.25
N THR A 314 5.75 -9.68 -33.44
CA THR A 314 5.47 -8.87 -32.25
C THR A 314 6.13 -9.43 -30.97
N ALA A 315 6.69 -10.64 -31.02
CA ALA A 315 7.38 -11.28 -29.90
C ALA A 315 8.42 -10.39 -29.17
N PRO A 316 9.21 -9.53 -29.85
CA PRO A 316 10.13 -8.62 -29.16
C PRO A 316 9.48 -7.63 -28.20
N TYR A 317 8.17 -7.39 -28.33
CA TYR A 317 7.38 -6.46 -27.50
C TYR A 317 6.39 -7.19 -26.57
N ALA A 318 6.35 -8.53 -26.61
CA ALA A 318 5.41 -9.37 -25.88
C ALA A 318 5.93 -9.75 -24.49
N SER A 319 6.18 -8.74 -23.66
CA SER A 319 6.76 -8.86 -22.30
C SER A 319 6.02 -9.87 -21.41
N TRP A 320 4.68 -9.89 -21.46
CA TRP A 320 3.88 -10.84 -20.69
C TRP A 320 4.16 -12.28 -21.11
N HIS A 321 4.20 -12.57 -22.42
CA HIS A 321 4.47 -13.91 -22.96
C HIS A 321 5.86 -14.38 -22.54
N VAL A 322 6.87 -13.52 -22.70
CA VAL A 322 8.26 -13.83 -22.30
C VAL A 322 8.33 -14.15 -20.81
N ARG A 323 7.60 -13.42 -19.96
CA ARG A 323 7.49 -13.70 -18.52
C ARG A 323 6.86 -15.07 -18.22
N GLN A 324 5.93 -15.54 -19.05
CA GLN A 324 5.37 -16.89 -18.95
C GLN A 324 6.29 -17.97 -19.55
N GLY A 325 7.48 -17.61 -20.01
CA GLY A 325 8.39 -18.51 -20.72
C GLY A 325 7.90 -18.85 -22.13
N ILE A 326 7.07 -18.01 -22.74
CA ILE A 326 6.48 -18.24 -24.06
C ILE A 326 7.24 -17.39 -25.09
N THR A 327 7.91 -18.06 -26.02
CA THR A 327 8.70 -17.44 -27.09
C THR A 327 8.53 -18.22 -28.40
N PRO A 328 8.78 -17.63 -29.58
CA PRO A 328 8.80 -18.36 -30.85
C PRO A 328 9.78 -19.54 -30.88
N GLU A 329 10.87 -19.47 -30.12
CA GLU A 329 11.90 -20.50 -30.07
C GLU A 329 11.45 -21.76 -29.31
N ASN A 330 10.64 -21.60 -28.25
CA ASN A 330 10.26 -22.69 -27.35
C ASN A 330 8.79 -23.09 -27.42
N THR A 331 7.92 -22.28 -28.02
CA THR A 331 6.48 -22.49 -28.11
C THR A 331 6.03 -22.37 -29.56
N LYS A 332 5.23 -23.34 -30.03
CA LYS A 332 4.60 -23.25 -31.35
C LYS A 332 3.21 -22.64 -31.23
N GLY A 333 2.89 -21.69 -32.11
CA GLY A 333 1.59 -21.04 -32.11
C GLY A 333 0.40 -22.00 -32.36
N PRO A 334 -0.83 -21.57 -32.07
CA PRO A 334 -1.22 -20.23 -31.62
C PRO A 334 -0.78 -19.96 -30.17
N TYR A 335 -0.25 -18.76 -29.93
CA TYR A 335 0.20 -18.35 -28.60
C TYR A 335 -1.00 -17.95 -27.73
N PRO A 336 -0.98 -18.20 -26.41
CA PRO A 336 -2.05 -17.74 -25.54
C PRO A 336 -2.09 -16.22 -25.52
N GLU A 337 -3.28 -15.68 -25.34
CA GLU A 337 -3.50 -14.24 -25.21
C GLU A 337 -3.61 -13.84 -23.73
N PHE A 338 -3.25 -12.60 -23.43
CA PHE A 338 -3.45 -12.01 -22.12
C PHE A 338 -4.51 -10.94 -22.19
N ARG A 339 -5.44 -10.99 -21.23
CA ARG A 339 -6.56 -10.05 -21.09
C ARG A 339 -6.39 -9.31 -19.76
N PRO A 340 -5.87 -8.08 -19.78
CA PRO A 340 -5.72 -7.27 -18.57
C PRO A 340 -7.06 -6.89 -17.91
N GLY A 341 -8.18 -7.01 -18.65
CA GLY A 341 -9.52 -6.62 -18.20
C GLY A 341 -9.80 -5.12 -18.34
N ASP A 342 -8.92 -4.34 -18.97
CA ASP A 342 -9.13 -2.91 -19.19
C ASP A 342 -10.08 -2.67 -20.37
N LEU A 343 -11.06 -1.78 -20.16
CA LEU A 343 -12.11 -1.42 -21.12
C LEU A 343 -11.86 -0.03 -21.71
N TRP A 344 -12.11 0.10 -23.01
CA TRP A 344 -11.72 1.25 -23.83
C TRP A 344 -12.82 1.66 -24.79
N THR A 345 -12.84 2.94 -25.15
CA THR A 345 -13.65 3.45 -26.26
C THR A 345 -12.76 4.11 -27.32
N PRO A 346 -12.97 3.85 -28.62
CA PRO A 346 -12.17 4.42 -29.71
C PRO A 346 -12.36 5.93 -29.82
N HIS A 347 -11.34 6.60 -30.36
CA HIS A 347 -11.43 8.01 -30.71
C HIS A 347 -12.53 8.27 -31.77
N PRO A 348 -13.33 9.36 -31.65
CA PRO A 348 -14.45 9.64 -32.56
C PRO A 348 -14.02 9.93 -34.02
N ASP A 349 -12.81 10.45 -34.23
CA ASP A 349 -12.22 10.58 -35.58
C ASP A 349 -11.92 9.19 -36.18
N PRO A 350 -12.57 8.80 -37.30
CA PRO A 350 -12.35 7.51 -37.95
C PRO A 350 -10.90 7.28 -38.39
N ALA A 351 -10.11 8.34 -38.63
CA ALA A 351 -8.70 8.23 -38.98
C ALA A 351 -7.81 7.80 -37.79
N LYS A 352 -8.31 7.94 -36.56
CA LYS A 352 -7.62 7.62 -35.30
C LYS A 352 -8.20 6.38 -34.60
N ALA A 353 -9.47 6.06 -34.86
CA ALA A 353 -10.25 5.03 -34.16
C ALA A 353 -9.63 3.61 -34.12
N SER A 354 -8.64 3.30 -34.97
CA SER A 354 -7.95 1.99 -34.98
C SER A 354 -6.71 1.91 -34.08
N TYR A 355 -6.27 3.02 -33.50
CA TYR A 355 -5.07 3.05 -32.64
C TYR A 355 -5.11 4.09 -31.52
N VAL A 356 -6.14 4.93 -31.43
CA VAL A 356 -6.31 5.92 -30.36
C VAL A 356 -7.55 5.57 -29.56
N PHE A 357 -7.37 5.33 -28.25
CA PHE A 357 -8.43 4.85 -27.37
C PHE A 357 -8.41 5.58 -26.03
N LYS A 358 -9.59 5.80 -25.46
CA LYS A 358 -9.77 6.36 -24.11
C LYS A 358 -10.21 5.25 -23.16
N PHE A 359 -9.57 5.20 -21.99
CA PHE A 359 -9.91 4.25 -20.94
C PHE A 359 -11.29 4.58 -20.35
N VAL A 360 -12.15 3.57 -20.19
CA VAL A 360 -13.53 3.77 -19.68
C VAL A 360 -13.85 2.97 -18.42
N GLY A 361 -13.08 1.93 -18.11
CA GLY A 361 -13.26 1.13 -16.88
C GLY A 361 -12.49 -0.19 -16.92
N ARG A 362 -12.78 -1.08 -15.96
CA ARG A 362 -12.31 -2.47 -15.98
C ARG A 362 -13.47 -3.45 -15.92
N THR A 363 -13.23 -4.67 -16.38
CA THR A 363 -14.18 -5.78 -16.33
C THR A 363 -14.47 -6.24 -14.90
N ASP A 364 -13.52 -6.06 -13.98
CA ASP A 364 -13.64 -6.40 -12.55
C ASP A 364 -14.16 -5.23 -11.68
N ASP A 365 -14.25 -4.02 -12.23
CA ASP A 365 -14.69 -2.82 -11.52
C ASP A 365 -16.21 -2.63 -11.64
N THR A 366 -16.93 -3.60 -11.07
CA THR A 366 -18.38 -3.60 -10.93
C THR A 366 -18.80 -4.09 -9.56
N PHE A 367 -19.93 -3.60 -9.09
CA PHE A 367 -20.62 -4.23 -7.97
C PHE A 367 -22.07 -4.48 -8.33
N THR A 368 -22.66 -5.45 -7.63
CA THR A 368 -24.02 -5.92 -7.88
C THR A 368 -24.93 -5.43 -6.76
N LEU A 369 -25.98 -4.69 -7.12
CA LEU A 369 -27.04 -4.32 -6.18
C LEU A 369 -27.83 -5.56 -5.73
N SER A 370 -28.61 -5.44 -4.64
CA SER A 370 -29.49 -6.52 -4.15
C SER A 370 -30.56 -6.95 -5.18
N SER A 371 -30.78 -6.15 -6.24
CA SER A 371 -31.64 -6.46 -7.39
C SER A 371 -30.97 -7.34 -8.44
N ALA A 372 -29.73 -7.79 -8.22
CA ALA A 372 -28.88 -8.46 -9.21
C ALA A 372 -28.50 -7.58 -10.42
N SER A 373 -28.68 -6.25 -10.31
CA SER A 373 -28.26 -5.29 -11.34
C SER A 373 -26.81 -4.86 -11.08
N ASN A 374 -25.98 -4.90 -12.12
CA ASN A 374 -24.58 -4.49 -12.03
C ASN A 374 -24.45 -2.99 -12.29
N ILE A 375 -23.57 -2.34 -11.53
CA ILE A 375 -23.21 -0.94 -11.70
C ILE A 375 -21.73 -0.86 -12.02
N HIS A 376 -21.39 -0.09 -13.06
CA HIS A 376 -20.04 0.41 -13.31
C HIS A 376 -19.94 1.80 -12.69
N PRO A 377 -19.22 1.98 -11.57
CA PRO A 377 -19.18 3.26 -10.86
C PRO A 377 -18.35 4.32 -11.58
N GLY A 378 -17.33 3.90 -12.34
CA GLY A 378 -16.34 4.79 -12.95
C GLY A 378 -16.91 6.01 -13.70
N PRO A 379 -17.94 5.90 -14.56
CA PRO A 379 -18.48 7.07 -15.26
C PRO A 379 -19.02 8.18 -14.35
N ILE A 380 -19.78 7.83 -13.31
CA ILE A 380 -20.32 8.84 -12.38
C ILE A 380 -19.26 9.34 -11.41
N GLU A 381 -18.30 8.49 -11.00
CA GLU A 381 -17.15 8.91 -10.21
C GLU A 381 -16.32 9.97 -10.95
N ARG A 382 -16.07 9.75 -12.24
CA ARG A 382 -15.36 10.71 -13.11
C ARG A 382 -16.13 12.00 -13.27
N ALA A 383 -17.46 11.92 -13.48
CA ALA A 383 -18.30 13.10 -13.59
C ALA A 383 -18.25 13.96 -12.31
N ILE A 384 -18.41 13.33 -11.14
CA ILE A 384 -18.36 14.02 -9.83
C ILE A 384 -16.96 14.57 -9.55
N SER A 385 -15.90 13.81 -9.87
CA SER A 385 -14.50 14.22 -9.64
C SER A 385 -14.09 15.44 -10.47
N ALA A 386 -14.84 15.78 -11.52
CA ALA A 386 -14.64 17.01 -12.29
C ALA A 386 -15.01 18.28 -11.50
N HIS A 387 -15.78 18.16 -10.42
CA HIS A 387 -16.21 19.30 -9.62
C HIS A 387 -15.05 19.82 -8.75
N PRO A 388 -14.78 21.14 -8.71
CA PRO A 388 -13.64 21.70 -7.96
C PRO A 388 -13.65 21.36 -6.46
N LYS A 389 -14.84 21.19 -5.88
CA LYS A 389 -15.03 20.83 -4.46
C LYS A 389 -14.83 19.34 -4.14
N ALA A 390 -14.65 18.48 -5.14
CA ALA A 390 -14.40 17.06 -4.93
C ALA A 390 -12.91 16.74 -5.13
N SER A 391 -12.28 16.09 -4.14
CA SER A 391 -10.90 15.56 -4.19
C SER A 391 -10.85 14.05 -4.39
N GLY A 392 -11.96 13.36 -4.11
CA GLY A 392 -12.09 11.92 -4.29
C GLY A 392 -13.56 11.51 -4.29
N VAL A 393 -13.88 10.46 -5.03
CA VAL A 393 -15.25 9.95 -5.16
C VAL A 393 -15.22 8.44 -5.10
N MET A 394 -16.16 7.85 -4.36
CA MET A 394 -16.41 6.42 -4.35
C MET A 394 -17.91 6.17 -4.41
N ILE A 395 -18.35 5.39 -5.38
CA ILE A 395 -19.72 4.89 -5.41
C ILE A 395 -19.77 3.55 -4.69
N VAL A 396 -20.57 3.50 -3.64
CA VAL A 396 -20.79 2.28 -2.85
C VAL A 396 -22.22 1.80 -3.00
N GLY A 397 -22.46 0.52 -2.74
CA GLY A 397 -23.82 -0.03 -2.84
C GLY A 397 -23.90 -1.53 -3.07
N ASN A 398 -22.78 -2.26 -3.02
CA ASN A 398 -22.78 -3.70 -3.20
C ASN A 398 -23.78 -4.39 -2.25
N GLN A 399 -24.64 -5.23 -2.80
CA GLN A 399 -25.74 -5.91 -2.09
C GLN A 399 -26.73 -4.97 -1.36
N ARG A 400 -26.78 -3.69 -1.73
CA ARG A 400 -27.78 -2.72 -1.27
C ARG A 400 -28.81 -2.46 -2.37
N ARG A 401 -29.95 -1.88 -1.99
CA ARG A 401 -31.04 -1.56 -2.94
C ARG A 401 -30.72 -0.39 -3.86
N GLN A 402 -29.87 0.54 -3.43
CA GLN A 402 -29.48 1.73 -4.16
C GLN A 402 -28.01 2.02 -3.92
N ALA A 403 -27.36 2.63 -4.90
CA ALA A 403 -26.00 3.14 -4.77
C ALA A 403 -25.98 4.47 -4.00
N LEU A 404 -24.84 4.77 -3.40
CA LEU A 404 -24.55 5.98 -2.65
C LEU A 404 -23.21 6.55 -3.11
N ALA A 405 -23.14 7.86 -3.27
CA ALA A 405 -21.91 8.57 -3.57
C ALA A 405 -21.26 9.06 -2.27
N LEU A 406 -20.07 8.55 -1.96
CA LEU A 406 -19.16 9.11 -0.96
C LEU A 406 -18.23 10.07 -1.68
N ILE A 407 -18.28 11.35 -1.30
CA ILE A 407 -17.52 12.43 -1.94
C ILE A 407 -16.60 13.03 -0.89
N GLU A 408 -15.30 12.82 -1.06
CA GLU A 408 -14.28 13.52 -0.30
C GLU A 408 -14.19 14.97 -0.80
N VAL A 409 -14.28 15.92 0.13
CA VAL A 409 -14.16 17.34 -0.20
C VAL A 409 -12.71 17.75 -0.38
N ALA A 410 -12.46 18.71 -1.27
CA ALA A 410 -11.15 19.33 -1.44
C ALA A 410 -10.70 20.08 -0.17
N ASP A 411 -9.38 20.22 0.01
CA ASP A 411 -8.81 20.97 1.13
C ASP A 411 -9.39 22.39 1.22
N GLY A 412 -9.74 22.80 2.44
CA GLY A 412 -10.40 24.08 2.71
C GLY A 412 -11.89 24.14 2.38
N VAL A 413 -12.50 23.04 1.92
CA VAL A 413 -13.95 22.90 1.75
C VAL A 413 -14.56 22.16 2.93
N GLU A 414 -15.62 22.71 3.52
CA GLU A 414 -16.35 22.06 4.61
C GLU A 414 -17.28 20.94 4.10
N PRO A 415 -17.20 19.71 4.66
CA PRO A 415 -18.07 18.58 4.29
C PRO A 415 -19.49 18.78 4.82
N SER A 416 -20.27 19.58 4.09
CA SER A 416 -21.59 20.04 4.51
C SER A 416 -22.69 19.61 3.54
N GLY A 417 -23.94 19.60 4.02
CA GLY A 417 -25.12 19.37 3.17
C GLY A 417 -25.24 20.39 2.03
N GLY A 418 -24.74 21.63 2.21
CA GLY A 418 -24.70 22.63 1.14
C GLY A 418 -23.74 22.27 0.00
N ALA A 419 -22.57 21.71 0.33
CA ALA A 419 -21.64 21.20 -0.68
C ALA A 419 -22.21 19.98 -1.41
N ALA A 420 -22.90 19.09 -0.69
CA ALA A 420 -23.60 17.94 -1.27
C ALA A 420 -24.68 18.38 -2.28
N ASP A 421 -25.50 19.37 -1.89
CA ASP A 421 -26.58 19.90 -2.72
C ASP A 421 -26.06 20.58 -4.00
N GLU A 422 -24.97 21.33 -3.90
CA GLU A 422 -24.33 21.98 -5.05
C GLU A 422 -23.80 20.96 -6.07
N ILE A 423 -23.06 19.94 -5.61
CA ILE A 423 -22.56 18.88 -6.49
C ILE A 423 -23.73 18.07 -7.06
N TRP A 424 -24.79 17.85 -6.28
CA TRP A 424 -25.95 17.13 -6.76
C TRP A 424 -26.66 17.87 -7.89
N GLU A 425 -26.95 19.17 -7.73
CA GLU A 425 -27.64 19.97 -8.74
C GLU A 425 -26.77 20.22 -9.99
N SER A 426 -25.46 20.44 -9.81
CA SER A 426 -24.55 20.78 -10.91
C SER A 426 -24.06 19.59 -11.72
N VAL A 427 -23.93 18.41 -11.10
CA VAL A 427 -23.32 17.22 -11.73
C VAL A 427 -24.22 16.00 -11.67
N ILE A 428 -24.57 15.53 -10.47
CA ILE A 428 -25.18 14.20 -10.29
C ILE A 428 -26.56 14.11 -10.95
N LYS A 429 -27.35 15.17 -10.85
CA LYS A 429 -28.69 15.24 -11.45
C LYS A 429 -28.67 14.99 -12.96
N ASN A 430 -27.78 15.66 -13.69
CA ASN A 430 -27.63 15.48 -15.13
C ASN A 430 -27.01 14.11 -15.47
N ALA A 431 -26.04 13.64 -14.66
CA ALA A 431 -25.48 12.31 -14.83
C ALA A 431 -26.56 11.21 -14.70
N ASN A 432 -27.49 11.36 -13.75
CA ASN A 432 -28.58 10.40 -13.52
C ASN A 432 -29.55 10.26 -14.70
N ASP A 433 -29.88 11.36 -15.39
CA ASP A 433 -30.87 11.35 -16.49
C ASP A 433 -30.50 10.37 -17.60
N ASN A 434 -29.23 10.00 -17.68
CA ASN A 434 -28.66 9.18 -18.74
C ASN A 434 -28.07 7.85 -18.22
N MET A 435 -28.37 7.50 -16.97
CA MET A 435 -28.01 6.21 -16.38
C MET A 435 -29.21 5.26 -16.35
N PRO A 436 -28.99 3.94 -16.36
CA PRO A 436 -30.05 2.99 -16.05
C PRO A 436 -30.71 3.34 -14.72
N ALA A 437 -32.04 3.25 -14.63
CA ALA A 437 -32.78 3.68 -13.44
C ALA A 437 -32.24 3.09 -12.12
N HIS A 438 -31.75 1.84 -12.16
CA HIS A 438 -31.16 1.16 -11.01
C HIS A 438 -29.78 1.69 -10.59
N ALA A 439 -29.06 2.40 -11.47
CA ALA A 439 -27.72 2.94 -11.23
C ALA A 439 -27.72 4.41 -10.79
N THR A 440 -28.89 5.07 -10.76
CA THR A 440 -29.01 6.49 -10.40
C THR A 440 -28.73 6.75 -8.91
N ILE A 441 -28.06 7.87 -8.61
CA ILE A 441 -27.76 8.33 -7.25
C ILE A 441 -28.83 9.35 -6.82
N THR A 442 -29.62 9.02 -5.80
CA THR A 442 -30.63 9.97 -5.31
C THR A 442 -29.99 11.07 -4.47
N ARG A 443 -30.66 12.24 -4.36
CA ARG A 443 -30.15 13.39 -3.59
C ARG A 443 -29.83 13.06 -2.13
N THR A 444 -30.59 12.16 -1.52
CA THR A 444 -30.38 11.71 -0.13
C THR A 444 -29.23 10.72 0.02
N HIS A 445 -28.66 10.24 -1.07
CA HIS A 445 -27.57 9.26 -1.11
C HIS A 445 -26.27 9.89 -1.62
N VAL A 446 -26.05 11.15 -1.24
CA VAL A 446 -24.79 11.87 -1.42
C VAL A 446 -24.25 12.21 -0.04
N LEU A 447 -23.12 11.62 0.32
CA LEU A 447 -22.45 11.84 1.61
C LEU A 447 -21.11 12.51 1.37
N MET A 448 -20.88 13.61 2.09
CA MET A 448 -19.61 14.33 2.07
C MET A 448 -18.73 13.81 3.19
N VAL A 449 -17.47 13.55 2.89
CA VAL A 449 -16.44 13.18 3.88
C VAL A 449 -15.29 14.19 3.83
N ALA A 450 -14.59 14.36 4.95
CA ALA A 450 -13.50 15.32 5.08
C ALA A 450 -12.31 14.95 4.17
N PRO A 451 -11.42 15.92 3.83
CA PRO A 451 -10.20 15.62 3.09
C PRO A 451 -9.38 14.52 3.79
N GLY A 452 -8.84 13.57 3.03
CA GLY A 452 -8.03 12.46 3.55
C GLY A 452 -8.78 11.18 3.96
N CYS A 453 -10.12 11.20 4.00
CA CYS A 453 -10.93 10.04 4.42
C CYS A 453 -10.88 8.86 3.44
N LEU A 454 -10.60 9.10 2.15
CA LEU A 454 -10.50 8.05 1.13
C LEU A 454 -9.04 7.59 0.99
N VAL A 455 -8.78 6.33 1.37
CA VAL A 455 -7.47 5.69 1.23
C VAL A 455 -7.07 5.65 -0.24
N ARG A 456 -5.81 5.99 -0.55
CA ARG A 456 -5.28 5.96 -1.91
C ARG A 456 -4.07 5.02 -1.99
N THR A 457 -3.89 4.37 -3.14
CA THR A 457 -2.65 3.65 -3.44
C THR A 457 -1.50 4.64 -3.68
N PRO A 458 -0.22 4.21 -3.72
CA PRO A 458 0.91 5.11 -4.02
C PRO A 458 0.81 5.85 -5.37
N VAL A 459 0.00 5.34 -6.31
CA VAL A 459 -0.30 5.98 -7.60
C VAL A 459 -1.54 6.87 -7.56
N GLY A 460 -2.13 7.07 -6.37
CA GLY A 460 -3.24 8.00 -6.15
C GLY A 460 -4.64 7.44 -6.38
N LYS A 461 -4.76 6.15 -6.74
CA LYS A 461 -6.06 5.51 -6.96
C LYS A 461 -6.77 5.34 -5.61
N VAL A 462 -8.02 5.80 -5.49
CA VAL A 462 -8.85 5.49 -4.32
C VAL A 462 -8.95 3.97 -4.18
N ASN A 463 -8.49 3.46 -3.05
CA ASN A 463 -8.54 2.06 -2.71
C ASN A 463 -9.93 1.75 -2.14
N PRO A 464 -10.71 0.85 -2.76
CA PRO A 464 -12.04 0.50 -2.26
C PRO A 464 -12.02 -0.30 -0.94
N THR A 465 -10.84 -0.58 -0.37
CA THR A 465 -10.71 -1.23 0.95
C THR A 465 -10.73 -0.22 2.09
N ASN A 466 -11.36 -0.58 3.20
CA ASN A 466 -11.42 0.32 4.36
C ASN A 466 -10.09 0.28 5.16
N ARG A 467 -9.75 1.40 5.83
CA ARG A 467 -8.54 1.50 6.66
C ARG A 467 -8.60 0.66 7.94
N TRP A 468 -9.79 0.36 8.43
CA TRP A 468 -10.02 -0.52 9.58
C TRP A 468 -9.50 -1.96 9.37
N LEU A 469 -9.54 -2.44 8.12
CA LEU A 469 -9.01 -3.73 7.72
C LEU A 469 -7.48 -3.74 7.72
N ASP A 470 -6.81 -2.60 7.50
CA ASP A 470 -5.35 -2.50 7.59
C ASP A 470 -4.89 -2.67 9.04
N PHE A 471 -5.61 -2.08 10.00
CA PHE A 471 -5.37 -2.30 11.43
C PHE A 471 -5.60 -3.77 11.81
N THR A 472 -6.70 -4.35 11.35
CA THR A 472 -6.97 -5.77 11.56
C THR A 472 -5.85 -6.65 10.98
N ALA A 473 -5.47 -6.43 9.72
CA ALA A 473 -4.44 -7.20 9.04
C ALA A 473 -3.09 -7.09 9.77
N THR A 474 -2.75 -5.89 10.24
CA THR A 474 -1.54 -5.66 11.03
C THR A 474 -1.56 -6.48 12.32
N HIS A 475 -2.69 -6.46 13.05
CA HIS A 475 -2.85 -7.27 14.26
C HIS A 475 -2.75 -8.78 13.95
N VAL A 476 -3.46 -9.28 12.94
CA VAL A 476 -3.37 -10.69 12.49
C VAL A 476 -1.92 -11.07 12.15
N ASN A 477 -1.19 -10.17 11.49
CA ASN A 477 0.18 -10.40 11.07
C ASN A 477 1.19 -10.41 12.22
N GLN A 478 0.95 -9.64 13.27
CA GLN A 478 1.86 -9.48 14.41
C GLN A 478 1.44 -10.31 15.64
N SER A 479 0.30 -11.00 15.58
CA SER A 479 -0.30 -11.70 16.73
C SER A 479 0.67 -12.66 17.45
N LEU A 480 1.55 -13.35 16.71
CA LEU A 480 2.53 -14.30 17.30
C LEU A 480 3.79 -13.63 17.88
N GLU A 481 3.96 -12.34 17.68
CA GLU A 481 5.07 -11.56 18.24
C GLU A 481 4.60 -10.76 19.46
N VAL A 482 3.38 -10.24 19.42
CA VAL A 482 2.88 -9.22 20.37
C VAL A 482 2.01 -9.77 21.50
N HIS A 483 1.70 -11.06 21.51
CA HIS A 483 0.90 -11.66 22.58
C HIS A 483 1.73 -12.63 23.42
N PHE A 484 1.47 -12.69 24.73
CA PHE A 484 2.23 -13.54 25.67
C PHE A 484 3.75 -13.33 25.60
N SER A 485 4.18 -12.14 25.20
CA SER A 485 5.55 -11.77 24.92
C SER A 485 5.94 -10.51 25.69
N GLY A 486 7.21 -10.10 25.62
CA GLY A 486 7.66 -8.82 26.17
C GLY A 486 7.06 -7.60 25.46
N LEU A 487 6.45 -7.80 24.29
CA LEU A 487 5.89 -6.74 23.45
C LEU A 487 4.41 -6.43 23.70
N LEU A 488 3.70 -7.21 24.53
CA LEU A 488 2.25 -7.07 24.72
C LEU A 488 1.80 -5.64 25.03
N LEU A 489 2.28 -5.08 26.13
CA LEU A 489 1.89 -3.75 26.57
C LEU A 489 2.42 -2.64 25.63
N PRO A 490 3.73 -2.61 25.32
CA PRO A 490 4.27 -1.57 24.45
C PRO A 490 3.63 -1.53 23.05
N TRP A 491 3.43 -2.69 22.41
CA TRP A 491 2.90 -2.72 21.05
C TRP A 491 1.45 -2.23 20.99
N HIS A 492 0.60 -2.69 21.91
CA HIS A 492 -0.81 -2.31 21.91
C HIS A 492 -1.02 -0.82 22.27
N ARG A 493 -0.18 -0.22 23.14
CA ARG A 493 -0.18 1.23 23.38
C ARG A 493 0.02 2.01 22.08
N HIS A 494 1.07 1.67 21.34
CA HIS A 494 1.35 2.38 20.09
C HIS A 494 0.30 2.09 19.02
N PHE A 495 -0.22 0.88 18.96
CA PHE A 495 -1.31 0.52 18.04
C PHE A 495 -2.58 1.35 18.29
N LEU A 496 -2.94 1.62 19.55
CA LEU A 496 -4.03 2.54 19.91
C LEU A 496 -3.73 3.97 19.45
N TYR A 497 -2.51 4.46 19.68
CA TYR A 497 -2.09 5.78 19.22
C TYR A 497 -2.21 5.91 17.70
N LEU A 498 -1.77 4.90 16.94
CA LEU A 498 -1.86 4.91 15.48
C LEU A 498 -3.32 4.94 15.02
N LEU A 499 -4.23 4.20 15.68
CA LEU A 499 -5.65 4.27 15.35
C LEU A 499 -6.21 5.66 15.66
N GLU A 500 -5.92 6.19 16.85
CA GLU A 500 -6.39 7.52 17.25
C GLU A 500 -5.88 8.60 16.30
N HIS A 501 -4.59 8.53 15.94
CA HIS A 501 -3.97 9.44 14.99
C HIS A 501 -4.63 9.33 13.61
N ALA A 502 -4.86 8.11 13.09
CA ALA A 502 -5.56 7.91 11.82
C ALA A 502 -7.01 8.44 11.89
N MET A 503 -7.74 8.19 12.98
CA MET A 503 -9.09 8.73 13.15
C MET A 503 -9.10 10.27 13.15
N LYS A 504 -8.10 10.90 13.78
CA LYS A 504 -7.96 12.37 13.87
C LYS A 504 -7.49 12.98 12.54
N ALA A 505 -6.47 12.40 11.93
CA ALA A 505 -5.83 12.91 10.72
C ALA A 505 -6.65 12.61 9.46
N ASP A 506 -7.18 11.39 9.35
CA ASP A 506 -7.83 10.92 8.13
C ASP A 506 -9.37 11.06 8.19
N CYS A 507 -9.98 10.91 9.37
CA CYS A 507 -11.44 10.80 9.51
C CYS A 507 -12.11 12.01 10.20
N GLY A 508 -11.35 13.05 10.54
CA GLY A 508 -11.87 14.26 11.21
C GLY A 508 -12.37 14.03 12.63
N TYR A 509 -11.90 12.98 13.32
CA TYR A 509 -12.24 12.76 14.73
C TYR A 509 -11.78 13.96 15.58
N PRO A 510 -12.61 14.48 16.51
CA PRO A 510 -12.28 15.71 17.21
C PRO A 510 -10.94 15.62 17.96
N GLN A 511 -10.05 16.58 17.70
CA GLN A 511 -8.68 16.59 18.25
C GLN A 511 -8.63 16.56 19.79
N HIS A 512 -9.67 17.07 20.45
CA HIS A 512 -9.78 17.13 21.90
C HIS A 512 -10.32 15.84 22.55
N LEU A 513 -10.72 14.85 21.74
CA LEU A 513 -11.17 13.54 22.21
C LEU A 513 -10.07 12.50 21.98
N GLY A 514 -10.05 11.47 22.80
CA GLY A 514 -9.22 10.28 22.62
C GLY A 514 -10.08 9.03 22.63
N ILE A 515 -9.47 7.87 22.35
CA ILE A 515 -10.16 6.58 22.43
C ILE A 515 -10.53 6.32 23.91
N PRO A 516 -11.82 6.10 24.24
CA PRO A 516 -12.21 5.83 25.61
C PRO A 516 -11.73 4.45 26.06
N TYR A 517 -11.45 4.28 27.35
CA TYR A 517 -11.17 2.97 27.95
C TYR A 517 -12.46 2.33 28.46
N TRP A 518 -12.50 0.99 28.47
CA TRP A 518 -13.58 0.23 29.07
C TRP A 518 -13.30 -0.09 30.54
N ASP A 519 -13.99 0.61 31.45
CA ASP A 519 -13.91 0.32 32.88
C ASP A 519 -14.75 -0.92 33.26
N TYR A 520 -14.10 -2.10 33.26
CA TYR A 520 -14.76 -3.39 33.44
C TYR A 520 -15.69 -3.49 34.68
N PRO A 521 -15.28 -3.06 35.90
CA PRO A 521 -16.06 -3.29 37.12
C PRO A 521 -17.33 -2.42 37.23
N LEU A 522 -17.47 -1.36 36.43
CA LEU A 522 -18.64 -0.48 36.49
C LEU A 522 -19.95 -1.20 36.10
N TYR A 523 -19.85 -2.18 35.20
CA TYR A 523 -21.00 -2.91 34.65
C TYR A 523 -20.77 -4.42 34.78
N PRO A 524 -21.16 -5.04 35.91
CA PRO A 524 -20.99 -6.48 36.11
C PRO A 524 -21.86 -7.34 35.17
N SER A 525 -22.86 -6.72 34.54
CA SER A 525 -23.68 -7.28 33.46
C SER A 525 -23.37 -6.49 32.19
N LEU A 526 -22.84 -7.17 31.17
CA LEU A 526 -22.44 -6.55 29.91
C LEU A 526 -23.64 -6.01 29.14
N ALA A 527 -24.78 -6.68 29.21
CA ALA A 527 -25.99 -6.26 28.52
C ALA A 527 -26.57 -4.94 29.07
N ASP A 528 -26.24 -4.59 30.32
CA ASP A 528 -26.63 -3.31 30.95
C ASP A 528 -25.61 -2.19 30.67
N SER A 529 -24.45 -2.51 30.09
CA SER A 529 -23.44 -1.53 29.71
C SER A 529 -23.92 -0.70 28.51
N PRO A 530 -23.70 0.62 28.49
CA PRO A 530 -23.97 1.45 27.32
C PRO A 530 -23.18 1.02 26.08
N MET A 531 -22.11 0.22 26.25
CA MET A 531 -21.38 -0.38 25.13
C MET A 531 -22.20 -1.45 24.41
N PHE A 532 -23.08 -2.19 25.11
CA PHE A 532 -23.72 -3.39 24.57
C PHE A 532 -25.24 -3.46 24.75
N ASP A 533 -25.90 -2.36 25.14
CA ASP A 533 -27.35 -2.30 25.33
C ASP A 533 -28.18 -2.39 24.01
N GLY A 534 -27.52 -2.27 22.86
CA GLY A 534 -28.14 -2.28 21.53
C GLY A 534 -28.82 -0.98 21.14
N SER A 535 -28.61 0.10 21.89
CA SER A 535 -29.05 1.45 21.54
C SER A 535 -28.28 2.00 20.33
N HIS A 536 -28.80 3.06 19.72
CA HIS A 536 -28.19 3.72 18.56
C HIS A 536 -26.79 4.34 18.82
N THR A 537 -26.38 4.48 20.08
CA THR A 537 -25.06 4.98 20.50
C THR A 537 -24.13 3.88 21.00
N SER A 538 -24.61 2.65 21.12
CA SER A 538 -23.82 1.50 21.58
C SER A 538 -22.94 0.91 20.48
N LEU A 539 -22.07 -0.02 20.85
CA LEU A 539 -21.34 -0.86 19.90
C LEU A 539 -22.16 -2.06 19.41
N GLY A 540 -23.47 -2.11 19.70
CA GLY A 540 -24.38 -3.20 19.32
C GLY A 540 -24.66 -4.17 20.47
N SER A 541 -25.73 -4.93 20.37
CA SER A 541 -26.15 -5.88 21.41
C SER A 541 -25.30 -7.16 21.43
N ASN A 542 -25.69 -8.11 22.29
CA ASN A 542 -25.24 -9.50 22.17
C ASN A 542 -25.64 -10.10 20.81
N GLY A 543 -24.99 -11.21 20.48
CA GLY A 543 -25.27 -12.03 19.31
C GLY A 543 -26.51 -12.91 19.45
N SER A 544 -27.06 -13.31 18.31
CA SER A 544 -28.17 -14.26 18.25
C SER A 544 -27.74 -15.63 18.79
N ALA A 545 -28.71 -16.40 19.30
CA ALA A 545 -28.44 -17.76 19.79
C ALA A 545 -28.04 -18.76 18.68
N THR A 546 -28.25 -18.43 17.41
CA THR A 546 -28.06 -19.37 16.28
C THR A 546 -26.71 -19.21 15.59
N ASP A 547 -26.26 -17.99 15.39
CA ASP A 547 -25.08 -17.66 14.58
C ASP A 547 -24.17 -16.61 15.24
N LEU A 548 -24.50 -16.19 16.47
CA LEU A 548 -23.80 -15.17 17.24
C LEU A 548 -23.77 -13.79 16.58
N CYS A 549 -24.48 -13.56 15.47
CA CYS A 549 -24.51 -12.25 14.82
C CYS A 549 -25.16 -11.21 15.75
N ILE A 550 -24.54 -10.03 15.88
CA ILE A 550 -25.08 -8.92 16.68
C ILE A 550 -26.53 -8.62 16.25
N GLU A 551 -27.49 -8.64 17.18
CA GLU A 551 -28.91 -8.53 16.83
C GLU A 551 -29.40 -7.08 16.66
N ARG A 552 -28.90 -6.15 17.48
CA ARG A 552 -29.40 -4.77 17.57
C ARG A 552 -28.26 -3.75 17.70
N GLY A 553 -28.55 -2.49 17.41
CA GLY A 553 -27.60 -1.37 17.44
C GLY A 553 -26.85 -1.17 16.13
N PRO A 554 -25.94 -0.18 16.06
CA PRO A 554 -25.28 0.25 14.82
C PRO A 554 -24.51 -0.86 14.08
N PHE A 555 -24.05 -1.87 14.80
CA PHE A 555 -23.19 -2.92 14.26
C PHE A 555 -23.92 -4.22 13.86
N SER A 556 -25.25 -4.32 13.97
CA SER A 556 -26.00 -5.57 13.71
C SER A 556 -25.97 -6.08 12.27
N ASN A 557 -25.70 -5.19 11.30
CA ASN A 557 -25.57 -5.54 9.88
C ASN A 557 -24.12 -5.37 9.38
N THR A 558 -23.15 -5.43 10.28
CA THR A 558 -21.73 -5.30 9.92
C THR A 558 -21.22 -6.61 9.34
N THR A 559 -20.62 -6.53 8.15
CA THR A 559 -19.87 -7.64 7.55
C THR A 559 -18.39 -7.46 7.83
N ILE A 560 -17.78 -8.47 8.43
CA ILE A 560 -16.34 -8.58 8.68
C ILE A 560 -15.74 -9.66 7.78
N THR A 561 -14.41 -9.66 7.62
CA THR A 561 -13.75 -10.46 6.56
C THR A 561 -12.67 -11.41 7.05
N PHE A 562 -11.99 -11.12 8.16
CA PHE A 562 -10.98 -12.00 8.72
C PHE A 562 -11.59 -13.00 9.68
N GLY A 563 -11.06 -14.22 9.69
CA GLY A 563 -11.54 -15.29 10.56
C GLY A 563 -12.94 -15.80 10.18
N PRO A 564 -13.62 -16.51 11.09
CA PRO A 564 -13.10 -16.92 12.39
C PRO A 564 -11.94 -17.91 12.22
N PHE A 565 -10.85 -17.68 12.95
CA PHE A 565 -9.71 -18.58 13.00
C PHE A 565 -9.85 -19.59 14.15
N PRO A 566 -9.15 -20.73 14.07
CA PRO A 566 -9.18 -21.72 15.14
C PRO A 566 -8.79 -21.11 16.49
N PRO A 567 -9.40 -21.57 17.60
CA PRO A 567 -9.03 -21.12 18.93
C PRO A 567 -7.54 -21.31 19.22
N ALA A 568 -7.00 -20.44 20.08
CA ALA A 568 -5.61 -20.49 20.50
C ALA A 568 -5.24 -21.84 21.15
N SER A 569 -4.09 -22.42 20.77
CA SER A 569 -3.60 -23.70 21.33
C SER A 569 -2.07 -23.77 21.38
N PHE A 570 -1.52 -24.81 22.03
CA PHE A 570 -0.07 -25.02 22.11
C PHE A 570 0.51 -25.34 20.72
N GLY A 571 1.56 -24.62 20.31
CA GLY A 571 2.12 -24.73 18.96
C GLY A 571 1.37 -23.91 17.91
N MET A 572 0.66 -22.86 18.32
CA MET A 572 -0.04 -21.95 17.42
C MET A 572 0.87 -21.42 16.32
N VAL A 573 0.37 -21.51 15.09
CA VAL A 573 0.97 -20.91 13.89
C VAL A 573 -0.02 -19.94 13.27
N GLN A 574 0.47 -19.04 12.43
CA GLN A 574 -0.38 -18.11 11.71
C GLN A 574 -1.29 -18.90 10.76
N PRO A 575 -2.61 -18.60 10.69
CA PRO A 575 -3.52 -19.37 9.83
C PRO A 575 -3.14 -19.21 8.34
N ASP A 576 -2.86 -20.29 7.61
CA ASP A 576 -2.43 -20.23 6.20
C ASP A 576 -3.40 -19.45 5.27
N ASN A 577 -4.67 -19.37 5.64
CA ASN A 577 -5.71 -18.69 4.89
C ASN A 577 -6.00 -17.26 5.39
N TRP A 578 -5.17 -16.68 6.27
CA TRP A 578 -5.48 -15.40 6.89
C TRP A 578 -5.62 -14.24 5.91
N THR A 579 -4.98 -14.34 4.74
CA THR A 579 -5.09 -13.36 3.65
C THR A 579 -6.32 -13.57 2.76
N LYS A 580 -7.11 -14.64 2.97
CA LYS A 580 -8.31 -14.91 2.19
C LYS A 580 -9.52 -14.23 2.83
N SER A 581 -10.26 -13.46 2.04
CA SER A 581 -11.50 -12.84 2.48
C SER A 581 -12.56 -13.91 2.79
N ASN A 582 -13.16 -13.83 3.98
CA ASN A 582 -14.28 -14.65 4.41
C ASN A 582 -15.40 -13.75 4.94
N PRO A 583 -16.28 -13.19 4.08
CA PRO A 583 -17.34 -12.29 4.52
C PRO A 583 -18.37 -12.99 5.43
N HIS A 584 -18.56 -12.50 6.65
CA HIS A 584 -19.57 -12.98 7.60
C HIS A 584 -20.02 -11.84 8.52
N CYS A 585 -21.08 -12.05 9.31
CA CYS A 585 -21.54 -11.05 10.27
C CYS A 585 -20.52 -10.84 11.40
N MET A 586 -20.49 -9.65 11.99
CA MET A 586 -19.80 -9.44 13.27
C MET A 586 -20.52 -10.21 14.38
N GLN A 587 -19.77 -11.00 15.15
CA GLN A 587 -20.31 -11.95 16.12
C GLN A 587 -20.00 -11.54 17.56
N ARG A 588 -20.92 -11.80 18.48
CA ARG A 588 -20.72 -11.65 19.94
C ARG A 588 -21.34 -12.78 20.72
N ASN A 589 -20.74 -13.07 21.88
CA ASN A 589 -21.27 -14.01 22.85
C ASN A 589 -20.92 -13.51 24.25
N LEU A 590 -21.63 -12.46 24.68
CA LEU A 590 -21.38 -11.77 25.95
C LEU A 590 -21.44 -12.77 27.12
N ASN A 591 -20.43 -12.71 27.99
CA ASN A 591 -20.20 -13.64 29.08
C ASN A 591 -19.83 -12.89 30.36
N ASP A 592 -20.86 -12.60 31.16
CA ASP A 592 -20.75 -11.89 32.43
C ASP A 592 -19.88 -12.65 33.44
N ASP A 593 -19.92 -13.99 33.43
CA ASP A 593 -19.11 -14.81 34.34
C ASP A 593 -17.61 -14.59 34.07
N SER A 594 -17.20 -14.55 32.80
CA SER A 594 -15.81 -14.27 32.43
C SER A 594 -15.40 -12.86 32.88
N LEU A 595 -16.26 -11.86 32.67
CA LEU A 595 -16.01 -10.49 33.13
C LEU A 595 -15.78 -10.44 34.64
N GLN A 596 -16.69 -11.03 35.41
CA GLN A 596 -16.66 -10.99 36.87
C GLN A 596 -15.49 -11.79 37.46
N VAL A 597 -15.06 -12.88 36.81
CA VAL A 597 -13.93 -13.69 37.27
C VAL A 597 -12.59 -13.01 36.98
N PHE A 598 -12.40 -12.50 35.76
CA PHE A 598 -11.10 -12.03 35.28
C PHE A 598 -10.88 -10.53 35.46
N ASN A 599 -11.92 -9.71 35.29
CA ASN A 599 -11.82 -8.26 35.18
C ASN A 599 -12.47 -7.50 36.35
N ASN A 600 -12.56 -8.12 37.53
CA ASN A 600 -13.06 -7.45 38.74
C ASN A 600 -12.03 -6.50 39.39
N GLN A 601 -12.54 -5.62 40.26
CA GLN A 601 -11.72 -4.63 40.98
C GLN A 601 -10.57 -5.26 41.78
N SER A 602 -10.81 -6.39 42.46
CA SER A 602 -9.77 -7.04 43.27
C SER A 602 -8.56 -7.50 42.44
N ASN A 603 -8.78 -7.99 41.21
CA ASN A 603 -7.69 -8.35 40.31
C ASN A 603 -6.95 -7.11 39.79
N ILE A 604 -7.67 -6.01 39.52
CA ILE A 604 -7.08 -4.72 39.13
C ILE A 604 -6.19 -4.17 40.25
N ASP A 605 -6.70 -4.15 41.48
CA ASP A 605 -5.95 -3.68 42.65
C ASP A 605 -4.67 -4.52 42.86
N ALA A 606 -4.77 -5.84 42.67
CA ALA A 606 -3.63 -6.74 42.77
C ALA A 606 -2.60 -6.54 41.64
N LEU A 607 -3.04 -6.21 40.42
CA LEU A 607 -2.14 -5.83 39.33
C LEU A 607 -1.41 -4.54 39.66
N LEU A 608 -2.11 -3.50 40.10
CA LEU A 608 -1.53 -2.19 40.41
C LEU A 608 -0.55 -2.26 41.60
N ALA A 609 -0.74 -3.21 42.53
CA ALA A 609 0.15 -3.48 43.64
C ALA A 609 1.38 -4.35 43.27
N SER A 610 1.56 -4.72 42.00
CA SER A 610 2.67 -5.57 41.55
C SER A 610 4.02 -4.87 41.75
N PRO A 611 5.06 -5.56 42.27
CA PRO A 611 6.35 -4.94 42.54
C PRO A 611 7.28 -4.82 41.32
N ASP A 612 6.97 -5.53 40.23
CA ASP A 612 7.80 -5.63 39.03
C ASP A 612 6.97 -5.93 37.77
N ILE A 613 7.56 -5.64 36.60
CA ILE A 613 6.94 -5.86 35.29
C ILE A 613 6.61 -7.34 35.03
N THR A 614 7.42 -8.27 35.57
CA THR A 614 7.18 -9.72 35.44
C THR A 614 5.85 -10.11 36.09
N THR A 615 5.52 -9.53 37.23
CA THR A 615 4.27 -9.79 37.96
C THR A 615 3.08 -9.07 37.31
N VAL A 616 3.27 -7.85 36.78
CA VAL A 616 2.26 -7.16 35.95
C VAL A 616 1.89 -7.99 34.74
N LEU A 617 2.88 -8.46 33.96
CA LEU A 617 2.63 -9.29 32.79
C LEU A 617 1.95 -10.60 33.16
N ARG A 618 2.23 -11.19 34.34
CA ARG A 618 1.53 -12.39 34.82
C ARG A 618 0.02 -12.15 35.03
N TRP A 619 -0.37 -10.96 35.52
CA TRP A 619 -1.77 -10.57 35.69
C TRP A 619 -2.49 -10.30 34.36
N PHE A 620 -1.77 -9.86 33.32
CA PHE A 620 -2.34 -9.73 31.97
C PHE A 620 -2.40 -11.08 31.24
N ASN A 621 -1.28 -11.79 31.16
CA ASN A 621 -1.02 -12.96 30.31
C ASN A 621 -1.40 -14.31 30.91
N SER A 622 -2.28 -14.38 31.91
CA SER A 622 -2.44 -15.61 32.71
C SER A 622 -2.51 -16.89 31.88
N LYS A 623 -1.98 -17.99 32.44
CA LYS A 623 -1.84 -19.23 31.68
C LYS A 623 -3.16 -20.02 31.58
N ALA A 624 -4.31 -19.36 31.76
CA ALA A 624 -5.63 -19.98 31.63
C ALA A 624 -5.81 -20.70 30.28
N LEU A 625 -5.27 -20.09 29.22
CA LEU A 625 -5.27 -20.64 27.86
C LEU A 625 -4.37 -21.86 27.66
N LEU A 626 -3.39 -22.08 28.54
CA LEU A 626 -2.40 -23.16 28.44
C LEU A 626 -2.66 -24.31 29.43
N PHE A 627 -3.25 -24.03 30.60
CA PHE A 627 -3.39 -25.01 31.70
C PHE A 627 -4.80 -25.07 32.34
N GLY A 628 -5.81 -24.44 31.72
CA GLY A 628 -7.20 -24.39 32.21
C GLY A 628 -7.50 -23.14 33.05
N PHE A 629 -8.80 -22.82 33.21
CA PHE A 629 -9.36 -21.57 33.78
C PHE A 629 -9.03 -21.25 35.26
N THR A 630 -7.93 -21.75 35.81
CA THR A 630 -7.52 -21.54 37.21
C THR A 630 -6.58 -20.34 37.40
N GLU A 631 -5.94 -19.83 36.35
CA GLU A 631 -5.05 -18.65 36.41
C GLU A 631 -5.70 -17.40 35.78
N LYS A 632 -5.75 -16.28 36.52
CA LYS A 632 -6.57 -15.10 36.17
C LYS A 632 -5.83 -14.08 35.29
N GLY A 633 -6.35 -13.78 34.10
CA GLY A 633 -5.69 -12.92 33.10
C GLY A 633 -6.61 -11.82 32.60
N ILE A 634 -6.30 -10.56 32.95
CA ILE A 634 -7.16 -9.40 32.65
C ILE A 634 -7.28 -9.15 31.14
N HIS A 635 -6.18 -9.32 30.40
CA HIS A 635 -6.16 -9.15 28.95
C HIS A 635 -7.07 -10.17 28.26
N GLY A 636 -6.85 -11.47 28.51
CA GLY A 636 -7.71 -12.53 27.95
C GLY A 636 -9.16 -12.45 28.43
N GLY A 637 -9.37 -12.09 29.70
CA GLY A 637 -10.68 -11.97 30.32
C GLY A 637 -11.62 -11.01 29.59
N GLY A 638 -11.12 -9.84 29.18
CA GLY A 638 -11.94 -8.89 28.41
C GLY A 638 -12.34 -9.46 27.05
N HIS A 639 -11.43 -10.14 26.34
CA HIS A 639 -11.77 -10.84 25.09
C HIS A 639 -12.83 -11.94 25.31
N PHE A 640 -12.66 -12.78 26.34
CA PHE A 640 -13.59 -13.86 26.66
C PHE A 640 -14.97 -13.38 27.09
N SER A 641 -15.01 -12.23 27.77
CA SER A 641 -16.26 -11.63 28.21
C SER A 641 -17.11 -11.10 27.06
N ILE A 642 -16.51 -10.68 25.95
CA ILE A 642 -17.27 -10.24 24.75
C ILE A 642 -17.59 -11.42 23.82
N GLY A 643 -16.65 -12.35 23.68
CA GLY A 643 -16.79 -13.53 22.83
C GLY A 643 -16.92 -13.19 21.34
N GLY A 644 -17.30 -14.18 20.52
CA GLY A 644 -17.48 -14.01 19.07
C GLY A 644 -16.22 -13.46 18.39
N THR A 645 -16.36 -12.37 17.62
CA THR A 645 -15.27 -11.71 16.89
C THR A 645 -14.14 -11.29 17.83
N THR A 646 -14.45 -10.72 19.00
CA THR A 646 -13.43 -10.29 19.95
C THR A 646 -12.71 -11.48 20.61
N GLY A 647 -13.33 -12.67 20.62
CA GLY A 647 -12.70 -13.90 21.07
C GLY A 647 -11.73 -14.52 20.05
N ASP A 648 -11.69 -14.03 18.81
CA ASP A 648 -10.72 -14.47 17.81
C ASP A 648 -9.33 -13.90 18.13
N PHE A 649 -8.38 -14.79 18.44
CA PHE A 649 -7.04 -14.41 18.84
C PHE A 649 -6.33 -13.54 17.80
N PHE A 650 -6.52 -13.82 16.51
CA PHE A 650 -5.83 -13.08 15.44
C PHE A 650 -6.65 -11.88 14.97
N ALA A 651 -7.97 -12.04 14.85
CA ALA A 651 -8.84 -11.10 14.14
C ALA A 651 -9.76 -10.26 15.04
N SER A 652 -9.50 -10.23 16.36
CA SER A 652 -10.30 -9.47 17.33
C SER A 652 -10.36 -7.97 17.07
N ALA A 653 -9.32 -7.38 16.47
CA ALA A 653 -9.27 -5.96 16.12
C ALA A 653 -10.34 -5.50 15.10
N GLN A 654 -11.10 -6.43 14.50
CA GLN A 654 -12.26 -6.09 13.66
C GLN A 654 -13.45 -5.57 14.47
N ASP A 655 -13.60 -5.98 15.73
CA ASP A 655 -14.66 -5.48 16.62
C ASP A 655 -14.18 -4.18 17.29
N PRO A 656 -14.89 -3.04 17.16
CA PRO A 656 -14.48 -1.77 17.78
C PRO A 656 -14.27 -1.83 19.30
N SER A 657 -14.92 -2.78 19.99
CA SER A 657 -14.72 -2.98 21.43
C SER A 657 -13.29 -3.41 21.78
N PHE A 658 -12.52 -3.96 20.84
CA PHE A 658 -11.09 -4.24 20.98
C PHE A 658 -10.31 -3.01 21.46
N TYR A 659 -10.53 -1.86 20.85
CA TYR A 659 -9.74 -0.65 21.14
C TYR A 659 -10.10 -0.05 22.50
N LEU A 660 -11.34 -0.21 22.95
CA LEU A 660 -11.76 0.21 24.29
C LEU A 660 -11.19 -0.71 25.38
N HIS A 661 -11.20 -2.03 25.12
CA HIS A 661 -10.56 -3.05 25.96
C HIS A 661 -9.06 -2.79 26.10
N HIS A 662 -8.36 -2.61 24.98
CA HIS A 662 -6.92 -2.35 24.98
C HIS A 662 -6.56 -0.97 25.55
N SER A 663 -7.43 0.03 25.43
CA SER A 663 -7.25 1.31 26.15
C SER A 663 -7.32 1.14 27.67
N MET A 664 -8.11 0.18 28.17
CA MET A 664 -8.11 -0.16 29.59
C MET A 664 -6.85 -0.94 29.99
N VAL A 665 -6.35 -1.83 29.13
CA VAL A 665 -5.06 -2.50 29.34
C VAL A 665 -3.93 -1.47 29.44
N ASP A 666 -3.87 -0.50 28.52
CA ASP A 666 -2.88 0.56 28.57
C ASP A 666 -3.03 1.45 29.81
N ARG A 667 -4.27 1.82 30.18
CA ARG A 667 -4.56 2.57 31.40
C ARG A 667 -3.99 1.90 32.64
N LEU A 668 -4.22 0.60 32.80
CA LEU A 668 -3.70 -0.14 33.96
C LEU A 668 -2.17 -0.17 33.99
N TRP A 669 -1.52 -0.30 32.83
CA TRP A 669 -0.06 -0.26 32.75
C TRP A 669 0.50 1.14 33.04
N ALA A 670 -0.10 2.19 32.47
CA ALA A 670 0.27 3.59 32.71
C ALA A 670 0.16 3.95 34.21
N LEU A 671 -0.95 3.58 34.86
CA LEU A 671 -1.14 3.79 36.30
C LEU A 671 -0.09 3.05 37.15
N TRP A 672 0.28 1.83 36.75
CA TRP A 672 1.34 1.10 37.43
C TRP A 672 2.72 1.77 37.24
N GLN A 673 3.03 2.24 36.03
CA GLN A 673 4.26 2.99 35.74
C GLN A 673 4.34 4.29 36.55
N ASP A 674 3.23 4.99 36.74
CA ASP A 674 3.18 6.21 37.56
C ASP A 674 3.41 5.94 39.04
N GLY A 675 2.97 4.78 39.55
CA GLY A 675 3.31 4.30 40.89
C GLY A 675 4.75 3.81 41.04
N HIS A 676 5.44 3.50 39.93
CA HIS A 676 6.77 2.89 39.89
C HIS A 676 7.68 3.55 38.83
N PRO A 677 7.99 4.85 38.96
CA PRO A 677 8.71 5.59 37.93
C PRO A 677 10.11 5.01 37.61
N ASP A 678 10.78 4.42 38.59
CA ASP A 678 12.09 3.76 38.42
C ASP A 678 12.01 2.50 37.55
N LEU A 679 10.82 1.92 37.38
CA LEU A 679 10.58 0.71 36.60
C LEU A 679 9.96 0.99 35.23
N ARG A 680 9.76 2.26 34.85
CA ARG A 680 9.06 2.67 33.61
C ARG A 680 9.65 2.05 32.34
N TYR A 681 10.97 1.89 32.30
CA TYR A 681 11.73 1.35 31.16
C TYR A 681 12.18 -0.11 31.38
N THR A 682 11.40 -0.88 32.15
CA THR A 682 11.68 -2.30 32.40
C THR A 682 10.69 -3.17 31.62
N TYR A 683 11.23 -4.22 31.01
CA TYR A 683 10.48 -5.18 30.19
C TYR A 683 10.87 -6.59 30.59
N ASN A 684 10.02 -7.56 30.25
CA ASN A 684 10.27 -8.95 30.59
C ASN A 684 9.67 -9.87 29.52
N GLY A 685 10.50 -10.69 28.88
CA GLY A 685 10.12 -11.59 27.81
C GLY A 685 10.77 -11.22 26.48
N THR A 686 10.59 -12.07 25.49
CA THR A 686 11.17 -11.93 24.15
C THR A 686 10.14 -11.37 23.16
N GLY A 687 10.55 -11.12 21.91
CA GLY A 687 9.67 -10.74 20.80
C GLY A 687 8.90 -11.90 20.17
N THR A 688 8.61 -12.96 20.92
CA THR A 688 7.93 -14.16 20.42
C THR A 688 6.94 -14.69 21.43
N ILE A 689 5.76 -15.10 20.97
CA ILE A 689 4.70 -15.67 21.79
C ILE A 689 5.23 -16.76 22.73
N PHE A 690 4.86 -16.67 24.00
CA PHE A 690 5.28 -17.55 25.09
C PHE A 690 6.76 -17.47 25.51
N ASN A 691 7.53 -16.51 24.99
CA ASN A 691 8.92 -16.23 25.38
C ASN A 691 9.85 -17.46 25.30
N PRO A 692 9.92 -18.17 24.16
CA PRO A 692 10.82 -19.32 24.02
C PRO A 692 12.29 -18.89 24.16
N PRO A 693 13.07 -19.51 25.06
CA PRO A 693 14.47 -19.12 25.26
C PRO A 693 15.30 -19.32 23.98
N GLY A 694 16.06 -18.30 23.60
CA GLY A 694 17.03 -18.38 22.51
C GLY A 694 16.45 -18.33 21.08
N VAL A 695 15.15 -18.07 20.92
CA VAL A 695 14.53 -17.85 19.60
C VAL A 695 14.63 -16.39 19.18
N THR A 696 14.29 -15.48 20.08
CA THR A 696 14.45 -14.02 19.90
C THR A 696 15.16 -13.42 21.11
N PRO A 697 15.87 -12.28 20.94
CA PRO A 697 16.42 -11.54 22.07
C PRO A 697 15.34 -11.13 23.08
N GLU A 698 15.75 -10.93 24.34
CA GLU A 698 14.90 -10.30 25.34
C GLU A 698 14.56 -8.86 24.90
N VAL A 699 13.32 -8.45 25.14
CA VAL A 699 12.88 -7.09 24.86
C VAL A 699 13.60 -6.12 25.77
N ASP A 700 14.17 -5.08 25.18
CA ASP A 700 14.81 -3.96 25.86
C ASP A 700 14.41 -2.62 25.22
N ASN A 701 14.98 -1.53 25.73
CA ASN A 701 14.72 -0.18 25.25
C ASN A 701 15.01 0.03 23.75
N SER A 702 15.95 -0.73 23.19
CA SER A 702 16.35 -0.62 21.77
C SER A 702 15.49 -1.48 20.85
N THR A 703 14.64 -2.35 21.40
CA THR A 703 13.78 -3.24 20.61
C THR A 703 12.82 -2.41 19.75
N VAL A 704 12.85 -2.65 18.44
CA VAL A 704 12.00 -1.96 17.45
C VAL A 704 10.72 -2.75 17.25
N MET A 705 9.58 -2.07 17.30
CA MET A 705 8.28 -2.63 16.96
C MET A 705 7.85 -2.17 15.57
N THR A 706 7.14 -3.03 14.84
CA THR A 706 6.65 -2.72 13.50
C THR A 706 5.12 -2.77 13.43
N PHE A 707 4.54 -1.94 12.57
CA PHE A 707 3.10 -1.74 12.43
C PHE A 707 2.62 -1.87 10.98
N GLY A 708 3.42 -2.52 10.12
CA GLY A 708 3.05 -2.79 8.73
C GLY A 708 2.69 -1.50 7.97
N THR A 709 1.45 -1.43 7.48
CA THR A 709 0.96 -0.28 6.69
C THR A 709 0.28 0.79 7.52
N VAL A 710 0.08 0.58 8.83
CA VAL A 710 -0.69 1.52 9.66
C VAL A 710 0.18 2.48 10.48
N GLY A 711 1.50 2.28 10.53
CA GLY A 711 2.43 3.19 11.19
C GLY A 711 3.89 2.84 10.97
N ASP A 712 4.76 3.82 11.24
CA ASP A 712 6.21 3.68 11.15
C ASP A 712 6.77 2.84 12.31
N PRO A 713 7.94 2.18 12.14
CA PRO A 713 8.61 1.51 13.23
C PRO A 713 9.01 2.47 14.36
N ILE A 714 8.90 2.02 15.61
CA ILE A 714 9.24 2.81 16.79
C ILE A 714 9.90 1.91 17.85
N THR A 715 10.82 2.47 18.63
CA THR A 715 11.45 1.71 19.72
C THR A 715 10.56 1.63 20.95
N VAL A 716 10.76 0.58 21.73
CA VAL A 716 10.11 0.38 23.03
C VAL A 716 10.42 1.53 24.01
N SER A 717 11.61 2.15 23.92
CA SER A 717 11.97 3.29 24.77
C SER A 717 11.15 4.55 24.50
N GLU A 718 10.82 4.82 23.24
CA GLU A 718 10.09 6.03 22.82
C GLU A 718 8.63 6.02 23.28
N ILE A 719 8.11 4.86 23.69
CA ILE A 719 6.71 4.70 24.09
C ILE A 719 6.49 4.46 25.58
N ALA A 720 7.59 4.30 26.32
CA ALA A 720 7.54 3.94 27.74
C ALA A 720 6.89 5.03 28.59
N ASP A 721 7.10 6.29 28.22
CA ASP A 721 6.62 7.47 28.92
C ASP A 721 5.56 8.22 28.10
N VAL A 722 4.30 8.12 28.53
CA VAL A 722 3.14 8.77 27.92
C VAL A 722 3.13 10.30 28.09
N MET A 723 4.02 10.84 28.92
CA MET A 723 4.15 12.27 29.22
C MET A 723 5.44 12.91 28.69
N SER A 724 6.24 12.17 27.91
CA SER A 724 7.53 12.64 27.38
C SER A 724 7.42 13.76 26.32
N GLY A 725 6.24 13.98 25.74
CA GLY A 725 5.94 15.10 24.83
C GLY A 725 5.94 14.73 23.35
N ALA A 726 6.52 13.59 22.96
CA ALA A 726 6.36 12.98 21.63
C ALA A 726 6.70 11.48 21.69
N PRO A 727 5.92 10.59 21.03
CA PRO A 727 4.69 10.87 20.30
C PRO A 727 3.48 11.15 21.23
N TYR A 728 3.62 10.97 22.54
CA TYR A 728 2.52 11.03 23.49
C TYR A 728 2.57 12.25 24.41
N CYS A 729 1.40 12.71 24.81
CA CYS A 729 1.21 13.67 25.88
C CYS A 729 -0.19 13.50 26.47
N TYR A 730 -0.43 12.39 27.18
CA TYR A 730 -1.73 12.09 27.78
C TYR A 730 -1.61 11.47 29.17
N VAL A 731 -2.65 11.67 29.97
CA VAL A 731 -2.90 10.94 31.22
C VAL A 731 -4.28 10.30 31.14
N TYR A 732 -4.43 9.11 31.72
CA TYR A 732 -5.75 8.56 31.97
C TYR A 732 -6.34 9.20 33.23
N LEU A 733 -7.60 9.61 33.16
CA LEU A 733 -8.35 10.15 34.30
C LEU A 733 -8.97 9.03 35.16
#